data_AF-A0A940DN04-F1
#
_entry.id   AF-A0A940DN04-F1
#
_cell.length_a   1.000
_cell.length_b   1.000
_cell.length_c   1.000
_cell.angle_alpha   90.00
_cell.angle_beta   90.00
_cell.angle_gamma   90.00
#
_symmetry.space_group_name_H-M   'P 1'
#
loop_
_entity.id
_entity.type
_entity.pdbx_description
1 polymer ?
#
loop_
_entity_poly.entity_id
_entity_poly.type
_entity_poly.pdbx_seq_one_letter_code
_entity_poly.pdbx_strand_id
1 'polypeptide(L)'
;MSVIGLSAQTLSSYSCDFEDRDERSAWQRNFGPDGPYCPSKWEIDTAINNGGKYSMYISPDGGATAGYTNEMEYVVAYRTITLAAGTYNLSFDWQAMGGDTVDGLYVCWMPEDVRSNSNYQSCGFPTFARGYALRYPSSDTTRLYGQTWNAANTTITSDGTAHKLVFVWTNYVFEPVQTGACIDNIEIQPVACALPDDIQMNADATGVTMSWAGTAESYDVRCKTSNDTEWQTFSGVTGNEIRIEGMNEGELGFYVRANCGDGSSTWRSFKKFMFYPGNRCIDYLGLSMDNCYAGTFGNPLSGKTAVDYGYASIKSRHTVHYDKGEVDPRTGGRLNTVPLEDIASVRLGNWDINAQAEAIEYDMHVDTSQYSILLINYAIVMQNPNHDEKAQPRFTLQTLRKTATGSYVAFDEDMCGDADFSAGYTDGDGWGKAPGADGITVEYKTWSTVGLNLAEHHGEDIRIRFTTYDCAEKGHYGYAYFTIRCEFGEIEHLSCGNSEDNRLQAPLGFLYRWYKASDPDNTLSTERVFEAVDGPTDTAIYKCDIIQPTNQKCYYTLTVNATVRWPVADADYTTRVANCQTVATFTDKSYVLKGGEPESGAMVDSLEWFVIDTQGNDTIYTTKEWNPEIVFPDLGGDFNVVQRAYLADACTDEKIFPFDVEAGDTERDTIVEHICAGDGIMFDNKYIRESGFYNDTIGNTASGCPRIETLALYVQELDSANVRDTVCTNKLPYDFYGEQLYESGVYRHLEQNAYGCDSMLHVLDLTVNESLNMRVPSEVNTCADDAAIEIPFEVTSGLITSYDLRFDDAELDGLLGVTGATPQDSSVSIALPDEGVAPGVYAAEVVFRSMDCDDVTIPLNINILYPDSIILQRWNDVLGIRNSDWNGGYDFVAYEWFENGVRIEGQNSSNLYMPDGLDFTGSYHARITRADGVAVNTCPVTPTEYPSSEITVVPTVTFTGGTFSVKSSVDGVARMWTMTGMLVSQTDIVNGQTDITAPSADGVYIMEFRMADGTEKVQKVIVNGDVK
;
A
#
# COMPACT_ATOMS: atom_id res chain seq x y z
N MET A 1 -4.18 -43.97 31.51
CA MET A 1 -3.86 -43.03 30.41
C MET A 1 -4.27 -41.66 30.88
N SER A 2 -3.31 -40.85 31.29
CA SER A 2 -3.50 -39.43 31.59
C SER A 2 -3.55 -38.67 30.27
N VAL A 3 -4.58 -37.83 30.11
CA VAL A 3 -4.59 -36.77 29.11
C VAL A 3 -3.58 -35.73 29.58
N ILE A 4 -2.49 -35.56 28.83
CA ILE A 4 -1.55 -34.46 29.06
C ILE A 4 -2.22 -33.22 28.46
N GLY A 5 -2.61 -32.28 29.32
CA GLY A 5 -3.07 -30.96 28.88
C GLY A 5 -1.89 -30.18 28.31
N LEU A 6 -2.05 -29.65 27.11
CA LEU A 6 -1.22 -28.57 26.59
C LEU A 6 -1.37 -27.37 27.54
N SER A 7 -0.28 -26.96 28.18
CA SER A 7 -0.24 -25.71 28.94
C SER A 7 -0.29 -24.54 27.95
N ALA A 8 -1.22 -23.61 28.14
CA ALA A 8 -1.22 -22.33 27.42
C ALA A 8 0.16 -21.67 27.52
N GLN A 9 0.74 -21.32 26.38
CA GLN A 9 2.05 -20.68 26.31
C GLN A 9 2.00 -19.32 27.00
N THR A 10 2.87 -19.12 28.00
CA THR A 10 3.01 -17.82 28.67
C THR A 10 3.80 -16.88 27.77
N LEU A 11 3.22 -15.73 27.42
CA LEU A 11 3.81 -14.76 26.50
C LEU A 11 4.59 -13.67 27.26
N SER A 12 5.68 -13.19 26.63
CA SER A 12 6.43 -12.02 27.09
C SER A 12 5.87 -10.69 26.56
N SER A 13 5.11 -10.72 25.47
CA SER A 13 4.43 -9.60 24.82
C SER A 13 3.27 -10.15 23.97
N TYR A 14 2.40 -9.29 23.47
CA TYR A 14 1.29 -9.65 22.59
C TYR A 14 1.04 -8.54 21.58
N SER A 15 0.75 -8.88 20.32
CA SER A 15 0.39 -7.93 19.27
C SER A 15 -0.72 -8.50 18.39
N CYS A 16 -1.59 -7.64 17.87
CA CYS A 16 -2.67 -7.99 16.96
C CYS A 16 -3.09 -6.76 16.13
N ASP A 17 -2.74 -6.77 14.85
CA ASP A 17 -3.19 -5.84 13.81
C ASP A 17 -4.36 -6.40 12.99
N PHE A 18 -4.86 -7.58 13.37
CA PHE A 18 -5.94 -8.31 12.68
C PHE A 18 -5.60 -8.84 11.27
N GLU A 19 -4.36 -8.76 10.80
CA GLU A 19 -3.97 -9.29 9.49
C GLU A 19 -3.77 -10.82 9.50
N ASP A 20 -3.38 -11.38 10.65
CA ASP A 20 -3.27 -12.82 10.86
C ASP A 20 -4.65 -13.49 11.04
N ARG A 21 -4.93 -14.50 10.20
CA ARG A 21 -6.22 -15.22 10.18
C ARG A 21 -6.49 -16.01 11.46
N ASP A 22 -5.48 -16.65 12.02
CA ASP A 22 -5.62 -17.49 13.20
C ASP A 22 -5.89 -16.60 14.42
N GLU A 23 -5.22 -15.45 14.50
CA GLU A 23 -5.48 -14.46 15.53
C GLU A 23 -6.90 -13.88 15.41
N ARG A 24 -7.37 -13.50 14.21
CA ARG A 24 -8.79 -13.10 14.00
C ARG A 24 -9.77 -14.16 14.49
N SER A 25 -9.46 -15.43 14.25
CA SER A 25 -10.31 -16.56 14.64
C SER A 25 -10.32 -16.81 16.15
N ALA A 26 -9.29 -16.35 16.87
CA ALA A 26 -9.18 -16.47 18.32
C ALA A 26 -10.03 -15.44 19.09
N TRP A 27 -10.42 -14.32 18.46
CA TRP A 27 -11.29 -13.30 19.06
C TRP A 27 -12.72 -13.79 19.25
N GLN A 28 -13.19 -13.72 20.49
CA GLN A 28 -14.55 -14.07 20.87
C GLN A 28 -15.45 -12.84 20.71
N ARG A 29 -16.18 -12.80 19.60
CA ARG A 29 -17.21 -11.80 19.30
C ARG A 29 -18.54 -12.37 19.80
N ASN A 30 -18.93 -11.99 21.02
CA ASN A 30 -19.95 -12.71 21.76
C ASN A 30 -21.37 -12.41 21.22
N PHE A 31 -21.76 -13.14 20.17
CA PHE A 31 -23.14 -13.32 19.73
C PHE A 31 -23.79 -14.32 20.70
N GLY A 32 -24.38 -13.84 21.80
CA GLY A 32 -24.75 -14.70 22.92
C GLY A 32 -25.47 -16.00 22.51
N PRO A 33 -25.04 -17.19 22.98
CA PRO A 33 -25.78 -18.44 22.77
C PRO A 33 -27.12 -18.49 23.51
N ASP A 34 -27.27 -17.65 24.54
CA ASP A 34 -28.42 -17.55 25.46
C ASP A 34 -28.91 -16.09 25.65
N GLY A 35 -28.51 -15.16 24.75
CA GLY A 35 -28.76 -13.71 24.88
C GLY A 35 -29.81 -13.17 23.90
N PRO A 36 -30.48 -12.04 24.21
CA PRO A 36 -31.36 -11.38 23.25
C PRO A 36 -30.55 -10.85 22.05
N TYR A 37 -31.14 -10.96 20.85
CA TYR A 37 -30.58 -10.50 19.57
C TYR A 37 -30.11 -9.03 19.67
N CYS A 38 -28.80 -8.80 19.64
CA CYS A 38 -28.19 -7.47 19.45
C CYS A 38 -28.05 -7.21 17.94
N PRO A 39 -28.74 -6.21 17.38
CA PRO A 39 -28.61 -5.89 15.96
C PRO A 39 -27.23 -5.34 15.56
N SER A 40 -26.54 -4.58 16.42
CA SER A 40 -25.14 -4.21 16.17
C SER A 40 -24.21 -5.28 16.72
N LYS A 41 -23.10 -5.55 16.02
CA LYS A 41 -22.19 -6.66 16.31
C LYS A 41 -20.74 -6.25 16.12
N TRP A 42 -19.83 -6.84 16.88
CA TRP A 42 -18.41 -6.77 16.57
C TRP A 42 -18.11 -7.68 15.38
N GLU A 43 -17.54 -7.12 14.33
CA GLU A 43 -17.05 -7.82 13.15
C GLU A 43 -15.56 -7.54 12.95
N ILE A 44 -14.87 -8.44 12.26
CA ILE A 44 -13.48 -8.25 11.84
C ILE A 44 -13.46 -8.47 10.33
N ASP A 45 -13.39 -7.38 9.57
CA ASP A 45 -13.46 -7.37 8.11
C ASP A 45 -12.84 -6.08 7.54
N THR A 46 -13.09 -5.74 6.28
CA THR A 46 -12.34 -4.70 5.54
C THR A 46 -13.07 -3.36 5.38
N ALA A 47 -14.22 -3.13 6.01
CA ALA A 47 -14.98 -1.89 5.76
C ALA A 47 -14.31 -0.64 6.33
N ILE A 48 -13.44 -0.81 7.33
CA ILE A 48 -12.62 0.26 7.91
C ILE A 48 -11.36 -0.35 8.52
N ASN A 49 -10.22 0.36 8.46
CA ASN A 49 -8.96 -0.06 9.10
C ASN A 49 -8.06 1.16 9.38
N ASN A 50 -6.95 0.94 10.09
CA ASN A 50 -5.91 1.93 10.36
C ASN A 50 -4.51 1.35 10.05
N GLY A 51 -4.35 0.90 8.80
CA GLY A 51 -3.23 0.07 8.37
C GLY A 51 -3.72 -1.33 8.03
N GLY A 52 -2.98 -2.04 7.17
CA GLY A 52 -3.40 -3.38 6.74
C GLY A 52 -4.72 -3.39 5.95
N LYS A 53 -5.39 -4.54 5.95
CA LYS A 53 -6.65 -4.80 5.26
C LYS A 53 -7.82 -4.97 6.22
N TYR A 54 -7.60 -5.49 7.42
CA TYR A 54 -8.63 -5.89 8.37
C TYR A 54 -8.55 -5.07 9.66
N SER A 55 -9.69 -4.72 10.25
CA SER A 55 -9.75 -4.23 11.63
C SER A 55 -11.00 -4.75 12.34
N MET A 56 -11.09 -4.57 13.65
CA MET A 56 -12.27 -4.99 14.42
C MET A 56 -13.21 -3.81 14.69
N TYR A 57 -14.47 -3.87 14.26
CA TYR A 57 -15.42 -2.76 14.39
C TYR A 57 -16.86 -3.19 14.64
N ILE A 58 -17.68 -2.24 15.06
CA ILE A 58 -19.13 -2.42 15.19
C ILE A 58 -19.78 -2.31 13.81
N SER A 59 -20.63 -3.28 13.47
CA SER A 59 -21.39 -3.33 12.23
C SER A 59 -22.83 -3.81 12.48
N PRO A 60 -23.84 -3.22 11.81
CA PRO A 60 -25.22 -3.70 11.85
C PRO A 60 -25.59 -4.61 10.66
N ASP A 61 -24.69 -4.76 9.68
CA ASP A 61 -24.95 -5.32 8.35
C ASP A 61 -23.99 -6.47 7.98
N GLY A 62 -23.41 -7.12 8.99
CA GLY A 62 -22.57 -8.29 8.80
C GLY A 62 -21.16 -7.98 8.28
N GLY A 63 -20.66 -6.78 8.56
CA GLY A 63 -19.30 -6.35 8.24
C GLY A 63 -19.22 -5.39 7.06
N ALA A 64 -20.30 -5.15 6.31
CA ALA A 64 -20.26 -4.29 5.12
C ALA A 64 -20.01 -2.82 5.44
N THR A 65 -20.49 -2.32 6.59
CA THR A 65 -20.20 -0.96 7.07
C THR A 65 -19.80 -0.95 8.54
N ALA A 66 -18.95 0.02 8.90
CA ALA A 66 -18.62 0.33 10.29
C ALA A 66 -19.64 1.32 10.86
N GLY A 67 -20.67 0.79 11.53
CA GLY A 67 -21.81 1.57 12.03
C GLY A 67 -22.59 0.81 13.09
N TYR A 68 -23.61 1.44 13.66
CA TYR A 68 -24.46 0.81 14.68
C TYR A 68 -25.92 1.20 14.49
N THR A 69 -26.82 0.42 15.08
CA THR A 69 -28.27 0.65 15.01
C THR A 69 -28.76 1.62 16.08
N ASN A 70 -30.00 2.10 15.95
CA ASN A 70 -30.67 2.97 16.94
C ASN A 70 -31.26 2.21 18.13
N GLU A 71 -30.83 0.98 18.34
CA GLU A 71 -31.29 0.15 19.44
C GLU A 71 -30.52 0.46 20.72
N MET A 72 -31.08 0.09 21.86
CA MET A 72 -30.41 0.26 23.16
C MET A 72 -29.65 -1.03 23.51
N GLU A 73 -28.33 -1.01 23.50
CA GLU A 73 -27.54 -2.22 23.76
C GLU A 73 -26.11 -1.96 24.26
N TYR A 74 -25.48 -3.05 24.73
CA TYR A 74 -24.02 -3.14 24.81
C TYR A 74 -23.53 -4.48 24.25
N VAL A 75 -22.44 -4.42 23.50
CA VAL A 75 -21.85 -5.57 22.83
C VAL A 75 -20.37 -5.71 23.13
N VAL A 76 -19.93 -6.96 23.25
CA VAL A 76 -18.62 -7.31 23.80
C VAL A 76 -17.84 -8.19 22.84
N ALA A 77 -16.59 -7.83 22.61
CA ALA A 77 -15.57 -8.70 22.02
C ALA A 77 -14.42 -8.87 23.01
N TYR A 78 -13.81 -10.06 23.05
CA TYR A 78 -12.67 -10.30 23.91
C TYR A 78 -11.68 -11.33 23.36
N ARG A 79 -10.43 -11.20 23.83
CA ARG A 79 -9.35 -12.16 23.63
C ARG A 79 -8.77 -12.57 24.96
N THR A 80 -8.62 -13.87 25.18
CA THR A 80 -7.92 -14.41 26.37
C THR A 80 -6.42 -14.43 26.11
N ILE A 81 -5.62 -13.86 27.01
CA ILE A 81 -4.17 -13.68 26.90
C ILE A 81 -3.52 -14.11 28.23
N THR A 82 -2.42 -14.88 28.16
CA THR A 82 -1.62 -15.29 29.33
C THR A 82 -0.23 -14.66 29.25
N LEU A 83 -0.01 -13.60 30.02
CA LEU A 83 1.28 -12.89 30.11
C LEU A 83 2.05 -13.33 31.35
N ALA A 84 3.38 -13.28 31.31
CA ALA A 84 4.20 -13.43 32.51
C ALA A 84 3.82 -12.42 33.61
N ALA A 85 4.15 -12.72 34.87
CA ALA A 85 3.83 -11.81 35.97
C ALA A 85 4.64 -10.50 35.85
N GLY A 86 3.95 -9.37 35.82
CA GLY A 86 4.59 -8.07 35.60
C GLY A 86 3.62 -6.94 35.25
N THR A 87 4.19 -5.77 34.95
CA THR A 87 3.45 -4.60 34.46
C THR A 87 3.73 -4.42 32.98
N TYR A 88 2.68 -4.15 32.21
CA TYR A 88 2.73 -4.03 30.76
C TYR A 88 2.09 -2.72 30.31
N ASN A 89 2.62 -2.13 29.24
CA ASN A 89 1.94 -1.10 28.46
C ASN A 89 0.96 -1.80 27.51
N LEU A 90 -0.27 -1.32 27.47
CA LEU A 90 -1.26 -1.65 26.45
C LEU A 90 -1.47 -0.42 25.56
N SER A 91 -1.28 -0.60 24.26
CA SER A 91 -1.60 0.37 23.23
C SER A 91 -2.52 -0.25 22.17
N PHE A 92 -3.35 0.59 21.55
CA PHE A 92 -4.19 0.23 20.40
C PHE A 92 -4.70 1.50 19.73
N ASP A 93 -5.01 1.39 18.44
CA ASP A 93 -5.70 2.43 17.70
C ASP A 93 -7.21 2.21 17.78
N TRP A 94 -7.97 3.30 17.88
CA TRP A 94 -9.42 3.25 17.99
C TRP A 94 -10.10 4.48 17.42
N GLN A 95 -11.31 4.31 16.94
CA GLN A 95 -12.27 5.40 16.73
C GLN A 95 -13.63 4.97 17.26
N ALA A 96 -14.41 5.91 17.75
CA ALA A 96 -15.73 5.64 18.31
C ALA A 96 -16.53 6.94 18.29
N MET A 97 -17.26 7.18 17.19
CA MET A 97 -18.02 8.42 17.02
C MET A 97 -19.18 8.46 18.00
N GLY A 98 -20.18 7.56 17.88
CA GLY A 98 -21.36 7.59 18.74
C GLY A 98 -22.21 8.88 18.60
N GLY A 99 -23.49 8.81 18.97
CA GLY A 99 -24.48 9.87 18.75
C GLY A 99 -24.67 10.84 19.92
N ASP A 100 -24.25 10.50 21.15
CA ASP A 100 -24.45 11.32 22.35
C ASP A 100 -23.43 11.08 23.50
N THR A 101 -23.75 11.53 24.73
CA THR A 101 -22.92 11.35 25.93
C THR A 101 -23.07 9.98 26.61
N VAL A 102 -23.77 9.02 26.02
CA VAL A 102 -23.98 7.67 26.54
C VAL A 102 -23.26 6.64 25.67
N ASP A 103 -23.18 6.91 24.37
CA ASP A 103 -22.43 6.08 23.43
C ASP A 103 -20.93 6.13 23.70
N GLY A 104 -20.26 4.99 23.57
CA GLY A 104 -18.83 4.97 23.76
C GLY A 104 -18.20 3.59 23.87
N LEU A 105 -16.88 3.61 23.67
CA LEU A 105 -16.02 2.46 23.80
C LEU A 105 -15.45 2.42 25.22
N TYR A 106 -15.45 1.23 25.82
CA TYR A 106 -14.80 0.94 27.08
C TYR A 106 -13.89 -0.27 26.92
N VAL A 107 -12.72 -0.23 27.56
CA VAL A 107 -11.76 -1.34 27.51
C VAL A 107 -11.46 -1.81 28.91
N CYS A 108 -11.42 -3.12 29.09
CA CYS A 108 -11.24 -3.74 30.40
C CYS A 108 -10.16 -4.83 30.35
N TRP A 109 -9.42 -4.94 31.44
CA TRP A 109 -8.48 -6.02 31.70
C TRP A 109 -8.97 -6.82 32.90
N MET A 110 -9.48 -8.03 32.67
CA MET A 110 -10.17 -8.80 33.72
C MET A 110 -9.74 -10.27 33.76
N PRO A 111 -9.88 -10.96 34.90
CA PRO A 111 -9.61 -12.39 34.98
C PRO A 111 -10.47 -13.23 34.02
N GLU A 112 -9.94 -14.37 33.56
CA GLU A 112 -10.62 -15.24 32.58
C GLU A 112 -12.00 -15.76 33.04
N ASP A 113 -12.19 -15.95 34.35
CA ASP A 113 -13.42 -16.53 34.92
C ASP A 113 -14.62 -15.56 34.95
N VAL A 114 -14.38 -14.26 34.73
CA VAL A 114 -15.44 -13.24 34.64
C VAL A 114 -16.26 -13.48 33.35
N ARG A 115 -17.58 -13.62 33.51
CA ARG A 115 -18.51 -13.76 32.38
C ARG A 115 -18.78 -12.41 31.73
N SER A 116 -18.60 -12.35 30.41
CA SER A 116 -18.61 -11.11 29.63
C SER A 116 -19.58 -11.22 28.44
N ASN A 117 -20.89 -11.26 28.73
CA ASN A 117 -21.93 -11.43 27.72
C ASN A 117 -22.50 -10.08 27.24
N SER A 118 -22.86 -10.02 25.96
CA SER A 118 -23.58 -8.89 25.34
C SER A 118 -25.05 -8.86 25.78
N ASN A 119 -25.72 -7.70 25.71
CA ASN A 119 -27.11 -7.56 26.17
C ASN A 119 -27.90 -6.48 25.40
N TYR A 120 -29.03 -6.90 24.84
CA TYR A 120 -30.01 -6.06 24.15
C TYR A 120 -31.06 -5.50 25.14
N GLN A 121 -31.52 -4.27 24.91
CA GLN A 121 -32.39 -3.46 25.80
C GLN A 121 -31.74 -2.96 27.10
N SER A 122 -30.41 -2.92 27.14
CA SER A 122 -29.66 -2.30 28.23
C SER A 122 -28.57 -1.42 27.63
N CYS A 123 -28.59 -0.14 27.93
CA CYS A 123 -27.50 0.79 27.59
C CYS A 123 -26.61 1.06 28.79
N GLY A 124 -25.39 1.49 28.50
CA GLY A 124 -24.43 1.96 29.48
C GLY A 124 -23.52 0.86 30.01
N PHE A 125 -22.41 1.31 30.58
CA PHE A 125 -21.28 0.44 30.89
C PHE A 125 -21.65 -0.66 31.90
N PRO A 126 -21.49 -1.96 31.53
CA PRO A 126 -22.03 -3.08 32.28
C PRO A 126 -21.36 -3.25 33.64
N THR A 127 -22.16 -3.64 34.65
CA THR A 127 -21.70 -3.72 36.04
C THR A 127 -20.60 -4.74 36.28
N PHE A 128 -20.57 -5.84 35.52
CA PHE A 128 -19.50 -6.84 35.61
C PHE A 128 -18.13 -6.28 35.21
N ALA A 129 -18.09 -5.27 34.34
CA ALA A 129 -16.86 -4.68 33.81
C ALA A 129 -16.36 -3.46 34.61
N ARG A 130 -17.21 -2.87 35.46
CA ARG A 130 -16.91 -1.59 36.16
C ARG A 130 -15.66 -1.61 37.03
N GLY A 131 -15.35 -2.74 37.66
CA GLY A 131 -14.16 -2.89 38.50
C GLY A 131 -12.86 -3.08 37.73
N TYR A 132 -12.94 -3.32 36.41
CA TYR A 132 -11.83 -3.75 35.55
C TYR A 132 -11.56 -2.77 34.40
N ALA A 133 -12.30 -1.66 34.35
CA ALA A 133 -12.19 -0.66 33.30
C ALA A 133 -10.84 0.04 33.37
N LEU A 134 -10.18 0.12 32.22
CA LEU A 134 -8.92 0.82 32.08
C LEU A 134 -9.15 2.33 32.04
N ARG A 135 -8.18 3.07 32.58
CA ARG A 135 -8.22 4.53 32.67
C ARG A 135 -7.07 5.11 31.86
N TYR A 136 -7.35 6.17 31.12
CA TYR A 136 -6.41 6.74 30.16
C TYR A 136 -5.79 8.04 30.68
N PRO A 137 -4.45 8.14 30.77
CA PRO A 137 -3.77 9.27 31.42
C PRO A 137 -4.07 10.65 30.80
N SER A 138 -4.26 10.71 29.48
CA SER A 138 -4.44 11.96 28.72
C SER A 138 -5.79 12.65 28.96
N SER A 139 -6.78 11.95 29.51
CA SER A 139 -8.16 12.42 29.59
C SER A 139 -8.88 12.08 30.90
N ASP A 140 -8.23 11.33 31.80
CA ASP A 140 -8.74 10.87 33.11
C ASP A 140 -10.14 10.19 33.06
N THR A 141 -10.50 9.63 31.90
CA THR A 141 -11.78 8.95 31.63
C THR A 141 -11.57 7.46 31.39
N THR A 142 -12.64 6.68 31.61
CA THR A 142 -12.75 5.26 31.24
C THR A 142 -13.54 5.05 29.95
N ARG A 143 -14.27 6.08 29.49
CA ARG A 143 -14.99 6.08 28.21
C ARG A 143 -14.13 6.73 27.15
N LEU A 144 -13.95 6.03 26.04
CA LEU A 144 -13.32 6.51 24.82
C LEU A 144 -14.40 6.99 23.84
N TYR A 145 -14.24 8.22 23.36
CA TYR A 145 -15.08 8.89 22.37
C TYR A 145 -14.19 9.74 21.46
N GLY A 146 -14.27 9.52 20.15
CA GLY A 146 -13.35 10.12 19.18
C GLY A 146 -13.82 9.90 17.75
N GLN A 147 -13.83 10.97 16.95
CA GLN A 147 -14.43 10.97 15.61
C GLN A 147 -13.51 10.46 14.49
N THR A 148 -12.24 10.27 14.81
CA THR A 148 -11.20 9.79 13.90
C THR A 148 -10.43 8.68 14.62
N TRP A 149 -9.55 7.97 13.90
CA TRP A 149 -8.57 7.10 14.56
C TRP A 149 -7.73 7.90 15.56
N ASN A 150 -7.62 7.37 16.78
CA ASN A 150 -6.85 7.87 17.90
C ASN A 150 -6.06 6.70 18.49
N ALA A 151 -4.89 6.96 19.07
CA ALA A 151 -4.18 5.96 19.85
C ALA A 151 -4.56 6.03 21.33
N ALA A 152 -4.84 4.88 21.92
CA ALA A 152 -4.99 4.70 23.36
C ALA A 152 -3.72 4.08 23.94
N ASN A 153 -3.32 4.54 25.12
CA ASN A 153 -2.19 3.99 25.87
C ASN A 153 -2.53 3.94 27.36
N THR A 154 -2.28 2.81 28.00
CA THR A 154 -2.47 2.63 29.45
C THR A 154 -1.59 1.51 29.99
N THR A 155 -1.58 1.29 31.30
CA THR A 155 -0.83 0.20 31.92
C THR A 155 -1.78 -0.87 32.46
N ILE A 156 -1.38 -2.13 32.31
CA ILE A 156 -2.05 -3.30 32.86
C ILE A 156 -1.06 -4.12 33.68
N THR A 157 -1.58 -4.94 34.59
CA THR A 157 -0.77 -5.86 35.39
C THR A 157 -1.22 -7.29 35.16
N SER A 158 -0.26 -8.20 34.99
CA SER A 158 -0.49 -9.64 34.95
C SER A 158 0.09 -10.31 36.19
N ASP A 159 -0.60 -11.30 36.72
CA ASP A 159 -0.15 -12.16 37.81
C ASP A 159 0.43 -13.50 37.32
N GLY A 160 0.59 -13.68 36.01
CA GLY A 160 1.01 -14.92 35.38
C GLY A 160 -0.15 -15.85 34.98
N THR A 161 -1.40 -15.48 35.26
CA THR A 161 -2.60 -16.24 34.88
C THR A 161 -3.33 -15.63 33.68
N ALA A 162 -4.24 -16.38 33.07
CA ALA A 162 -5.01 -15.93 31.91
C ALA A 162 -5.97 -14.78 32.26
N HIS A 163 -5.93 -13.74 31.45
CA HIS A 163 -6.79 -12.56 31.52
C HIS A 163 -7.51 -12.34 30.19
N LYS A 164 -8.64 -11.64 30.22
CA LYS A 164 -9.35 -11.16 29.03
C LYS A 164 -9.05 -9.69 28.80
N LEU A 165 -8.58 -9.36 27.60
CA LEU A 165 -8.69 -8.03 27.03
C LEU A 165 -10.10 -7.91 26.42
N VAL A 166 -10.91 -7.01 26.97
CA VAL A 166 -12.33 -6.89 26.61
C VAL A 166 -12.62 -5.51 26.07
N PHE A 167 -13.20 -5.45 24.87
CA PHE A 167 -13.77 -4.24 24.29
C PHE A 167 -15.28 -4.26 24.41
N VAL A 168 -15.85 -3.17 24.94
CA VAL A 168 -17.28 -3.00 25.16
C VAL A 168 -17.74 -1.76 24.42
N TRP A 169 -18.66 -1.94 23.48
CA TRP A 169 -19.40 -0.85 22.87
C TRP A 169 -20.75 -0.71 23.54
N THR A 170 -21.16 0.53 23.82
CA THR A 170 -22.51 0.85 24.32
C THR A 170 -23.15 1.85 23.38
N ASN A 171 -24.43 1.66 23.03
CA ASN A 171 -25.20 2.65 22.30
C ASN A 171 -26.61 2.87 22.88
N TYR A 172 -27.12 4.08 22.71
CA TYR A 172 -28.41 4.58 23.17
C TYR A 172 -29.19 5.26 22.02
N VAL A 173 -30.51 5.37 22.19
CA VAL A 173 -31.45 5.74 21.12
C VAL A 173 -31.33 7.23 20.72
N PHE A 174 -30.65 7.52 19.61
CA PHE A 174 -30.89 8.62 18.64
C PHE A 174 -30.31 8.23 17.26
N GLU A 175 -30.58 9.02 16.21
CA GLU A 175 -30.49 8.64 14.77
C GLU A 175 -29.24 7.80 14.38
N PRO A 176 -29.39 6.60 13.76
CA PRO A 176 -28.27 5.73 13.46
C PRO A 176 -27.76 5.92 12.03
N VAL A 177 -26.63 6.60 11.83
CA VAL A 177 -25.77 6.49 10.63
C VAL A 177 -24.36 7.05 10.93
N GLN A 178 -23.74 6.64 12.04
CA GLN A 178 -22.39 7.10 12.41
C GLN A 178 -21.47 5.93 12.70
N THR A 179 -20.15 6.15 12.59
CA THR A 179 -19.13 5.13 12.84
C THR A 179 -19.18 4.65 14.29
N GLY A 180 -19.40 3.35 14.48
CA GLY A 180 -19.33 2.71 15.79
C GLY A 180 -17.90 2.60 16.31
N ALA A 181 -17.70 1.81 17.36
CA ALA A 181 -16.33 1.53 17.82
C ALA A 181 -15.56 0.74 16.76
N CYS A 182 -14.33 1.15 16.46
CA CYS A 182 -13.38 0.42 15.63
C CYS A 182 -12.04 0.35 16.38
N ILE A 183 -11.33 -0.76 16.27
CA ILE A 183 -10.09 -1.09 16.99
C ILE A 183 -9.09 -1.68 16.00
N ASP A 184 -7.84 -1.24 16.09
CA ASP A 184 -6.74 -1.73 15.28
C ASP A 184 -5.40 -1.68 16.05
N ASN A 185 -4.35 -2.30 15.52
CA ASN A 185 -2.96 -2.21 16.01
C ASN A 185 -2.79 -2.40 17.53
N ILE A 186 -3.34 -3.47 18.09
CA ILE A 186 -3.24 -3.79 19.52
C ILE A 186 -1.83 -4.26 19.84
N GLU A 187 -1.21 -3.68 20.87
CA GLU A 187 0.11 -4.07 21.33
C GLU A 187 0.18 -4.06 22.86
N ILE A 188 0.77 -5.12 23.43
CA ILE A 188 1.03 -5.29 24.85
C ILE A 188 2.50 -5.63 25.03
N GLN A 189 3.27 -4.75 25.67
CA GLN A 189 4.69 -4.96 25.93
C GLN A 189 5.05 -4.71 27.40
N PRO A 190 6.10 -5.37 27.94
CA PRO A 190 6.59 -5.09 29.28
C PRO A 190 6.97 -3.61 29.44
N VAL A 191 6.67 -3.02 30.60
CA VAL A 191 7.09 -1.63 30.87
C VAL A 191 8.60 -1.59 31.12
N ALA A 192 9.38 -1.21 30.10
CA ALA A 192 10.82 -0.93 30.24
C ALA A 192 11.08 0.49 30.74
N CYS A 193 10.37 1.50 30.21
CA CYS A 193 10.53 2.91 30.61
C CYS A 193 9.33 3.80 30.23
N ALA A 194 9.40 5.09 30.60
CA ALA A 194 8.34 6.07 30.38
C ALA A 194 8.15 6.39 28.88
N LEU A 195 6.89 6.43 28.44
CA LEU A 195 6.53 6.78 27.07
C LEU A 195 6.83 8.26 26.80
N PRO A 196 7.28 8.62 25.58
CA PRO A 196 7.22 10.00 25.10
C PRO A 196 5.80 10.57 25.29
N ASP A 197 5.63 11.86 25.57
CA ASP A 197 4.34 12.54 25.77
C ASP A 197 4.33 13.90 25.06
N ASP A 198 3.22 14.63 25.10
CA ASP A 198 3.09 15.99 24.51
C ASP A 198 3.71 16.11 23.11
N ILE A 199 3.33 15.18 22.21
CA ILE A 199 3.84 15.17 20.84
C ILE A 199 3.27 16.39 20.10
N GLN A 200 4.15 17.19 19.49
CA GLN A 200 3.82 18.38 18.71
C GLN A 200 4.43 18.26 17.32
N MET A 201 3.72 18.77 16.32
CA MET A 201 4.18 18.82 14.93
C MET A 201 4.06 20.23 14.40
N ASN A 202 5.11 20.68 13.73
CA ASN A 202 5.12 21.93 12.98
C ASN A 202 5.67 21.64 11.59
N ALA A 203 4.90 21.93 10.55
CA ALA A 203 5.37 21.84 9.18
C ALA A 203 5.65 23.23 8.60
N ASP A 204 6.59 23.28 7.68
CA ASP A 204 6.82 24.41 6.79
C ASP A 204 7.00 23.91 5.35
N ALA A 205 7.40 24.81 4.46
CA ALA A 205 7.51 24.51 3.04
C ALA A 205 8.51 23.40 2.70
N THR A 206 9.50 23.13 3.56
CA THR A 206 10.61 22.20 3.26
C THR A 206 10.59 20.93 4.10
N GLY A 207 9.78 20.87 5.16
CA GLY A 207 9.70 19.67 5.99
C GLY A 207 8.81 19.79 7.22
N VAL A 208 8.84 18.72 8.02
CA VAL A 208 8.11 18.59 9.28
C VAL A 208 9.08 18.49 10.44
N THR A 209 8.90 19.37 11.43
CA THR A 209 9.55 19.28 12.73
C THR A 209 8.60 18.63 13.72
N MET A 210 9.04 17.54 14.34
CA MET A 210 8.26 16.74 15.27
C MET A 210 8.98 16.74 16.61
N SER A 211 8.26 17.06 17.68
CA SER A 211 8.81 17.17 19.04
C SER A 211 7.93 16.47 20.05
N TRP A 212 8.50 16.09 21.19
CA TRP A 212 7.82 15.37 22.27
C TRP A 212 8.42 15.70 23.63
N ALA A 213 7.69 15.50 24.72
CA ALA A 213 8.20 15.46 26.07
C ALA A 213 8.73 14.05 26.40
N GLY A 214 9.98 13.94 26.84
CA GLY A 214 10.54 12.67 27.30
C GLY A 214 11.87 12.85 28.04
N THR A 215 12.32 11.80 28.72
CA THR A 215 13.55 11.81 29.53
C THR A 215 14.55 10.72 29.14
N ALA A 216 14.33 10.01 28.03
CA ALA A 216 15.22 8.96 27.57
C ALA A 216 16.49 9.54 26.93
N GLU A 217 17.57 8.76 26.90
CA GLU A 217 18.85 9.18 26.29
C GLU A 217 18.79 9.17 24.75
N SER A 218 17.94 8.31 24.18
CA SER A 218 17.66 8.29 22.74
C SER A 218 16.24 7.80 22.45
N TYR A 219 15.79 8.05 21.23
CA TYR A 219 14.47 7.63 20.73
C TYR A 219 14.60 6.99 19.35
N ASP A 220 13.63 6.13 19.02
CA ASP A 220 13.37 5.75 17.64
C ASP A 220 12.12 6.48 17.17
N VAL A 221 12.17 6.99 15.95
CA VAL A 221 11.07 7.68 15.28
C VAL A 221 10.77 6.96 13.99
N ARG A 222 9.50 6.78 13.65
CA ARG A 222 9.10 6.41 12.28
C ARG A 222 8.02 7.35 11.77
N CYS A 223 8.11 7.70 10.50
CA CYS A 223 7.13 8.54 9.83
C CYS A 223 6.82 8.03 8.42
N LYS A 224 5.60 8.30 7.97
CA LYS A 224 5.12 7.93 6.64
C LYS A 224 3.92 8.80 6.31
N THR A 225 3.80 9.26 5.08
CA THR A 225 2.55 9.87 4.57
C THR A 225 1.67 8.84 3.89
N SER A 226 0.38 9.14 3.73
CA SER A 226 -0.56 8.28 2.98
C SER A 226 -0.11 7.97 1.54
N ASN A 227 0.76 8.79 0.95
CA ASN A 227 1.27 8.58 -0.40
C ASN A 227 2.61 7.85 -0.44
N ASP A 228 3.26 7.65 0.70
CA ASP A 228 4.47 6.84 0.79
C ASP A 228 4.08 5.35 0.72
N THR A 229 4.97 4.50 0.21
CA THR A 229 4.82 3.04 0.25
C THR A 229 5.42 2.46 1.52
N GLU A 230 6.53 3.03 2.00
CA GLU A 230 7.31 2.51 3.13
C GLU A 230 7.41 3.48 4.31
N TRP A 231 7.65 2.94 5.51
CA TRP A 231 7.96 3.74 6.70
C TRP A 231 9.42 4.19 6.70
N GLN A 232 9.65 5.49 6.84
CA GLN A 232 10.98 6.01 7.13
C GLN A 232 11.24 5.85 8.63
N THR A 233 12.34 5.17 9.00
CA THR A 233 12.70 4.93 10.41
C THR A 233 14.03 5.58 10.75
N PHE A 234 14.03 6.36 11.83
CA PHE A 234 15.16 7.09 12.37
C PHE A 234 15.46 6.57 13.77
N SER A 235 16.57 5.84 13.91
CA SER A 235 16.97 5.26 15.19
C SER A 235 18.02 6.10 15.91
N GLY A 236 17.99 6.07 17.24
CA GLY A 236 19.02 6.73 18.06
C GLY A 236 18.94 8.26 18.07
N VAL A 237 17.77 8.84 17.84
CA VAL A 237 17.54 10.29 17.87
C VAL A 237 17.88 10.83 19.26
N THR A 238 18.88 11.70 19.34
CA THR A 238 19.30 12.33 20.59
C THR A 238 18.54 13.64 20.81
N GLY A 239 17.83 13.74 21.93
CA GLY A 239 16.97 14.88 22.23
C GLY A 239 15.49 14.57 21.97
N ASN A 240 14.66 15.60 22.04
CA ASN A 240 13.21 15.49 22.11
C ASN A 240 12.52 16.07 20.86
N GLU A 241 13.26 16.16 19.75
CA GLU A 241 12.81 16.74 18.48
C GLU A 241 13.59 16.14 17.31
N ILE A 242 12.93 15.99 16.16
CA ILE A 242 13.54 15.66 14.87
C ILE A 242 12.89 16.51 13.77
N ARG A 243 13.68 16.94 12.79
CA ARG A 243 13.20 17.55 11.55
C ARG A 243 13.41 16.59 10.39
N ILE A 244 12.38 16.40 9.59
CA ILE A 244 12.38 15.53 8.41
C ILE A 244 12.02 16.38 7.20
N GLU A 245 12.86 16.31 6.18
CA GLU A 245 12.71 17.04 4.93
C GLU A 245 12.47 16.06 3.77
N GLY A 246 11.91 16.54 2.65
CA GLY A 246 11.70 15.71 1.47
C GLY A 246 10.59 14.65 1.61
N MET A 247 9.67 14.81 2.56
CA MET A 247 8.50 13.94 2.66
C MET A 247 7.51 14.22 1.51
N ASN A 248 6.81 13.20 1.03
CA ASN A 248 5.72 13.37 0.08
C ASN A 248 4.53 14.08 0.74
N GLU A 249 3.69 14.76 -0.04
CA GLU A 249 2.41 15.26 0.49
C GLU A 249 1.51 14.09 0.91
N GLY A 250 0.73 14.25 1.97
CA GLY A 250 -0.22 13.23 2.42
C GLY A 250 -0.51 13.27 3.90
N GLU A 251 -1.35 12.34 4.35
CA GLU A 251 -1.67 12.19 5.77
C GLU A 251 -0.48 11.58 6.51
N LEU A 252 0.21 12.38 7.32
CA LEU A 252 1.39 11.98 8.07
C LEU A 252 1.00 11.12 9.26
N GLY A 253 1.42 9.85 9.21
CA GLY A 253 1.59 8.98 10.35
C GLY A 253 2.96 9.20 10.99
N PHE A 254 2.98 9.34 12.32
CA PHE A 254 4.21 9.50 13.10
C PHE A 254 4.13 8.65 14.35
N TYR A 255 5.22 7.96 14.65
CA TYR A 255 5.40 7.22 15.88
C TYR A 255 6.76 7.53 16.48
N VAL A 256 6.82 7.62 17.80
CA VAL A 256 8.05 7.75 18.57
C VAL A 256 8.06 6.76 19.73
N ARG A 257 9.21 6.15 20.00
CA ARG A 257 9.45 5.34 21.21
C ARG A 257 10.76 5.73 21.88
N ALA A 258 10.81 5.57 23.20
CA ALA A 258 11.99 5.82 24.02
C ALA A 258 12.89 4.58 24.10
N ASN A 259 14.21 4.77 24.00
CA ASN A 259 15.21 3.72 24.17
C ASN A 259 15.90 3.87 25.54
N CYS A 260 15.92 2.80 26.33
CA CYS A 260 16.20 2.89 27.77
C CYS A 260 17.29 1.90 28.26
N GLY A 261 18.16 1.47 27.36
CA GLY A 261 19.29 0.58 27.67
C GLY A 261 19.00 -0.88 27.35
N ASP A 262 18.31 -1.59 28.25
CA ASP A 262 17.97 -3.02 28.10
C ASP A 262 16.58 -3.25 27.46
N GLY A 263 15.91 -2.19 27.01
CA GLY A 263 14.64 -2.25 26.28
C GLY A 263 14.18 -0.90 25.75
N SER A 264 12.99 -0.89 25.15
CA SER A 264 12.32 0.30 24.61
C SER A 264 10.91 0.45 25.19
N SER A 265 10.36 1.66 25.13
CA SER A 265 8.91 1.83 25.30
C SER A 265 8.14 1.25 24.10
N THR A 266 6.82 1.10 24.22
CA THR A 266 5.95 0.90 23.05
C THR A 266 6.00 2.14 22.15
N TRP A 267 5.61 1.95 20.89
CA TRP A 267 5.46 3.07 19.97
C TRP A 267 4.29 3.96 20.41
N ARG A 268 4.51 5.26 20.44
CA ARG A 268 3.46 6.25 20.64
C ARG A 268 3.22 7.02 19.36
N SER A 269 1.99 6.97 18.85
CA SER A 269 1.56 7.81 17.74
C SER A 269 0.90 9.11 18.17
N PHE A 270 0.80 10.02 17.22
CA PHE A 270 0.02 11.26 17.32
C PHE A 270 -1.11 11.29 16.28
N LYS A 271 -2.05 12.24 16.44
CA LYS A 271 -3.14 12.46 15.48
C LYS A 271 -2.59 12.71 14.08
N LYS A 272 -3.27 12.12 13.10
CA LYS A 272 -3.07 12.33 11.67
C LYS A 272 -2.92 13.83 11.36
N PHE A 273 -1.76 14.19 10.82
CA PHE A 273 -1.42 15.55 10.41
C PHE A 273 -1.34 15.58 8.89
N MET A 274 -2.12 16.42 8.21
CA MET A 274 -1.98 16.55 6.77
C MET A 274 -0.68 17.30 6.48
N PHE A 275 0.32 16.62 5.95
CA PHE A 275 1.53 17.26 5.49
C PHE A 275 1.39 17.66 4.01
N TYR A 276 1.70 18.91 3.74
CA TYR A 276 1.75 19.49 2.42
C TYR A 276 3.06 20.27 2.31
N PRO A 277 4.05 19.80 1.52
CA PRO A 277 5.22 20.60 1.20
C PRO A 277 4.74 21.85 0.46
N GLY A 278 5.42 22.98 0.68
CA GLY A 278 4.90 24.35 0.47
C GLY A 278 4.63 24.80 -0.97
N ASN A 279 4.23 23.91 -1.87
CA ASN A 279 3.88 24.22 -3.26
C ASN A 279 2.41 24.65 -3.45
N ARG A 280 1.57 24.61 -2.40
CA ARG A 280 0.23 25.20 -2.43
C ARG A 280 0.31 26.58 -1.78
N CYS A 281 0.46 27.63 -2.59
CA CYS A 281 0.52 29.05 -2.24
C CYS A 281 -0.51 29.59 -1.22
N ILE A 282 -1.55 28.82 -0.89
CA ILE A 282 -2.57 29.09 0.12
C ILE A 282 -2.81 27.80 0.91
N ASP A 283 -2.73 27.88 2.24
CA ASP A 283 -3.25 26.84 3.14
C ASP A 283 -4.79 26.90 3.15
N TYR A 284 -5.41 26.18 2.22
CA TYR A 284 -6.86 26.18 2.10
C TYR A 284 -7.55 25.31 3.16
N LEU A 285 -6.83 24.44 3.87
CA LEU A 285 -7.37 23.56 4.90
C LEU A 285 -7.46 24.23 6.28
N GLY A 286 -6.76 25.35 6.49
CA GLY A 286 -6.80 26.16 7.70
C GLY A 286 -8.14 26.86 7.94
N LEU A 287 -9.18 26.12 8.32
CA LEU A 287 -10.52 26.67 8.61
C LEU A 287 -10.55 27.36 9.98
N SER A 288 -10.79 28.67 10.02
CA SER A 288 -10.83 29.43 11.27
C SER A 288 -11.86 30.57 11.26
N MET A 289 -12.02 31.26 12.39
CA MET A 289 -12.86 32.45 12.46
C MET A 289 -12.30 33.64 11.65
N ASP A 290 -11.06 33.56 11.18
CA ASP A 290 -10.44 34.62 10.39
C ASP A 290 -10.93 34.63 8.94
N ASN A 291 -11.08 33.44 8.35
CA ASN A 291 -11.42 33.23 6.94
C ASN A 291 -12.84 32.69 6.69
N CYS A 292 -13.50 32.04 7.66
CA CYS A 292 -14.81 31.41 7.47
C CYS A 292 -15.99 32.28 7.91
N TYR A 293 -17.09 32.18 7.18
CA TYR A 293 -18.33 32.92 7.42
C TYR A 293 -19.55 32.02 7.35
N ALA A 294 -20.42 32.15 8.35
CA ALA A 294 -21.66 31.41 8.51
C ALA A 294 -22.82 32.42 8.55
N GLY A 295 -23.26 32.87 7.37
CA GLY A 295 -24.26 33.92 7.18
C GLY A 295 -25.63 33.43 6.73
N THR A 296 -26.35 34.33 6.05
CA THR A 296 -27.69 34.12 5.48
C THR A 296 -27.69 34.46 4.00
N PHE A 297 -28.67 33.96 3.25
CA PHE A 297 -28.83 34.20 1.82
C PHE A 297 -28.64 35.68 1.40
N GLY A 298 -29.26 36.60 2.15
CA GLY A 298 -29.18 38.04 1.87
C GLY A 298 -27.91 38.73 2.40
N ASN A 299 -27.15 38.08 3.28
CA ASN A 299 -25.90 38.60 3.83
C ASN A 299 -24.95 37.44 4.21
N PRO A 300 -24.21 36.87 3.24
CA PRO A 300 -23.35 35.70 3.48
C PRO A 300 -22.19 35.97 4.43
N LEU A 301 -21.70 37.22 4.51
CA LEU A 301 -20.54 37.61 5.30
C LEU A 301 -20.89 38.10 6.73
N SER A 302 -22.13 37.90 7.20
CA SER A 302 -22.61 38.51 8.45
C SER A 302 -22.08 37.88 9.74
N GLY A 303 -21.47 36.69 9.69
CA GLY A 303 -21.05 35.95 10.88
C GLY A 303 -19.72 35.23 10.69
N LYS A 304 -18.62 35.83 11.14
CA LYS A 304 -17.29 35.19 11.13
C LYS A 304 -17.27 34.02 12.11
N THR A 305 -17.20 32.80 11.59
CA THR A 305 -17.04 31.57 12.38
C THR A 305 -16.73 30.41 11.45
N ALA A 306 -15.85 29.51 11.88
CA ALA A 306 -15.78 28.16 11.34
C ALA A 306 -16.82 27.29 12.06
N VAL A 307 -17.52 26.42 11.34
CA VAL A 307 -18.51 25.49 11.93
C VAL A 307 -18.23 24.12 11.32
N ASP A 308 -17.49 23.32 12.07
CA ASP A 308 -17.10 21.98 11.69
C ASP A 308 -17.46 20.99 12.81
N TYR A 309 -18.33 20.03 12.50
CA TYR A 309 -18.69 18.92 13.38
C TYR A 309 -18.23 17.57 12.80
N GLY A 310 -17.33 17.60 11.80
CA GLY A 310 -16.88 16.44 11.02
C GLY A 310 -17.63 16.31 9.70
N TYR A 311 -17.02 15.60 8.74
CA TYR A 311 -17.47 15.56 7.33
C TYR A 311 -18.83 14.86 7.15
N ALA A 312 -19.12 13.87 7.98
CA ALA A 312 -20.40 13.17 8.00
C ALA A 312 -21.56 13.97 8.62
N SER A 313 -21.27 15.07 9.33
CA SER A 313 -22.31 15.87 9.97
C SER A 313 -23.02 16.78 8.97
N ILE A 314 -24.35 16.66 8.95
CA ILE A 314 -25.26 17.47 8.12
C ILE A 314 -25.19 18.96 8.47
N LYS A 315 -24.73 19.29 9.68
CA LYS A 315 -24.67 20.65 10.24
C LYS A 315 -23.33 21.34 10.02
N SER A 316 -22.32 20.61 9.57
CA SER A 316 -21.01 21.20 9.34
C SER A 316 -21.07 22.08 8.10
N ARG A 317 -20.68 23.34 8.26
CA ARG A 317 -20.76 24.41 7.25
C ARG A 317 -19.41 24.67 6.57
N HIS A 318 -18.33 24.28 7.23
CA HIS A 318 -16.96 24.36 6.73
C HIS A 318 -16.25 23.10 7.23
N THR A 319 -15.90 22.17 6.35
CA THR A 319 -15.31 20.90 6.79
C THR A 319 -14.29 20.39 5.80
N VAL A 320 -13.22 19.81 6.33
CA VAL A 320 -12.20 19.11 5.55
C VAL A 320 -12.61 17.65 5.35
N HIS A 321 -12.55 17.18 4.11
CA HIS A 321 -12.68 15.79 3.70
C HIS A 321 -11.30 15.27 3.30
N TYR A 322 -10.93 14.07 3.76
CA TYR A 322 -9.61 13.44 3.53
C TYR A 322 -9.70 11.98 3.09
N ASP A 323 -10.89 11.38 3.11
CA ASP A 323 -11.11 10.03 2.60
C ASP A 323 -11.36 10.07 1.08
N LYS A 324 -10.39 9.55 0.30
CA LYS A 324 -10.48 9.51 -1.16
C LYS A 324 -11.57 8.57 -1.69
N GLY A 325 -12.02 7.61 -0.89
CA GLY A 325 -13.11 6.68 -1.23
C GLY A 325 -14.50 7.23 -0.90
N GLU A 326 -14.58 8.34 -0.16
CA GLU A 326 -15.85 8.92 0.27
C GLU A 326 -16.61 9.54 -0.92
N VAL A 327 -17.91 9.27 -0.96
CA VAL A 327 -18.84 9.81 -1.95
C VAL A 327 -19.94 10.65 -1.30
N ASP A 328 -20.38 11.69 -2.00
CA ASP A 328 -21.46 12.56 -1.54
C ASP A 328 -22.81 11.81 -1.54
N PRO A 329 -23.49 11.68 -0.39
CA PRO A 329 -24.74 10.92 -0.29
C PRO A 329 -25.93 11.59 -0.99
N ARG A 330 -25.96 12.93 -1.14
CA ARG A 330 -27.05 13.65 -1.83
C ARG A 330 -27.00 13.47 -3.34
N THR A 331 -25.84 13.09 -3.89
CA THR A 331 -25.71 12.69 -5.29
C THR A 331 -26.06 11.22 -5.54
N GLY A 332 -26.43 10.46 -4.50
CA GLY A 332 -26.60 9.02 -4.56
C GLY A 332 -25.27 8.28 -4.80
N GLY A 333 -24.17 8.82 -4.25
CA GLY A 333 -22.84 8.24 -4.35
C GLY A 333 -22.14 8.44 -5.70
N ARG A 334 -22.54 9.45 -6.50
CA ARG A 334 -22.01 9.68 -7.86
C ARG A 334 -20.88 10.71 -7.92
N LEU A 335 -20.59 11.38 -6.81
CA LEU A 335 -19.55 12.41 -6.70
C LEU A 335 -18.62 12.05 -5.55
N ASN A 336 -17.33 11.86 -5.80
CA ASN A 336 -16.34 11.72 -4.73
C ASN A 336 -16.15 13.07 -4.01
N THR A 337 -16.05 13.05 -2.70
CA THR A 337 -15.87 14.27 -1.88
C THR A 337 -14.46 14.83 -1.97
N VAL A 338 -13.47 14.01 -2.34
CA VAL A 338 -12.08 14.41 -2.60
C VAL A 338 -11.77 14.08 -4.07
N PRO A 339 -11.19 15.01 -4.87
CA PRO A 339 -10.80 14.69 -6.24
C PRO A 339 -9.59 13.75 -6.26
N LEU A 340 -9.50 12.90 -7.28
CA LEU A 340 -8.50 11.83 -7.37
C LEU A 340 -7.05 12.31 -7.12
N GLU A 341 -6.73 13.46 -7.71
CA GLU A 341 -5.39 14.08 -7.72
C GLU A 341 -5.07 14.93 -6.47
N ASP A 342 -6.02 15.12 -5.54
CA ASP A 342 -5.77 15.85 -4.29
C ASP A 342 -5.91 14.93 -3.07
N ILE A 343 -5.21 15.26 -2.00
CA ILE A 343 -5.21 14.49 -0.74
C ILE A 343 -6.36 14.85 0.20
N ALA A 344 -6.99 16.00 -0.01
CA ALA A 344 -8.11 16.49 0.78
C ALA A 344 -8.93 17.51 -0.02
N SER A 345 -10.11 17.85 0.48
CA SER A 345 -10.93 18.94 -0.02
C SER A 345 -11.65 19.66 1.13
N VAL A 346 -12.16 20.86 0.85
CA VAL A 346 -13.05 21.57 1.77
C VAL A 346 -14.47 21.54 1.24
N ARG A 347 -15.41 21.04 2.05
CA ARG A 347 -16.84 21.27 1.85
C ARG A 347 -17.25 22.60 2.46
N LEU A 348 -17.80 23.47 1.63
CA LEU A 348 -18.41 24.74 1.99
C LEU A 348 -19.91 24.64 1.85
N GLY A 349 -20.64 24.96 2.91
CA GLY A 349 -22.08 24.72 2.98
C GLY A 349 -22.40 23.44 3.72
N ASN A 350 -23.66 23.33 4.11
CA ASN A 350 -24.18 22.22 4.90
C ASN A 350 -25.37 21.55 4.17
N TRP A 351 -25.98 20.55 4.79
CA TRP A 351 -27.10 19.82 4.18
C TRP A 351 -28.47 20.22 4.74
N ASP A 352 -28.49 21.16 5.69
CA ASP A 352 -29.71 21.78 6.19
C ASP A 352 -30.25 22.77 5.16
N ILE A 353 -31.55 23.04 5.28
CA ILE A 353 -32.25 24.08 4.55
C ILE A 353 -32.52 25.20 5.54
N ASN A 354 -32.29 26.48 5.24
CA ASN A 354 -32.89 27.61 5.99
C ASN A 354 -32.57 29.00 5.41
N ALA A 355 -32.30 29.13 4.10
CA ALA A 355 -31.79 30.37 3.50
C ALA A 355 -30.45 30.78 4.16
N GLN A 356 -29.63 29.79 4.47
CA GLN A 356 -28.27 29.96 4.94
C GLN A 356 -27.34 30.29 3.76
N ALA A 357 -26.19 30.86 4.09
CA ALA A 357 -25.11 31.04 3.14
C ALA A 357 -23.78 30.97 3.88
N GLU A 358 -22.77 30.40 3.24
CA GLU A 358 -21.45 30.15 3.80
C GLU A 358 -20.42 30.75 2.87
N ALA A 359 -19.37 31.35 3.42
CA ALA A 359 -18.26 31.86 2.62
C ALA A 359 -16.92 31.54 3.27
N ILE A 360 -15.90 31.36 2.42
CA ILE A 360 -14.50 31.33 2.85
C ILE A 360 -13.72 32.33 2.02
N GLU A 361 -12.82 33.07 2.67
CA GLU A 361 -11.92 34.04 2.03
C GLU A 361 -10.46 33.69 2.28
N TYR A 362 -9.68 33.55 1.21
CA TYR A 362 -8.23 33.38 1.27
C TYR A 362 -7.54 34.61 0.70
N ASP A 363 -6.67 35.23 1.48
CA ASP A 363 -5.83 36.35 1.05
C ASP A 363 -4.46 35.82 0.63
N MET A 364 -3.95 36.30 -0.50
CA MET A 364 -2.60 35.98 -0.95
C MET A 364 -1.90 37.23 -1.46
N HIS A 365 -0.61 37.30 -1.15
CA HIS A 365 0.30 38.25 -1.79
C HIS A 365 0.92 37.56 -2.99
N VAL A 366 0.74 38.10 -4.19
CA VAL A 366 1.17 37.45 -5.42
C VAL A 366 2.67 37.66 -5.63
N ASP A 367 3.45 36.58 -5.56
CA ASP A 367 4.87 36.58 -5.94
C ASP A 367 5.11 35.63 -7.12
N THR A 368 5.19 36.22 -8.31
CA THR A 368 5.40 35.46 -9.56
C THR A 368 6.81 34.91 -9.73
N SER A 369 7.74 35.16 -8.80
CA SER A 369 8.99 34.42 -8.71
C SER A 369 8.81 33.05 -8.07
N GLN A 370 7.68 32.82 -7.39
CA GLN A 370 7.33 31.55 -6.76
C GLN A 370 6.26 30.78 -7.54
N TYR A 371 5.24 31.47 -8.06
CA TYR A 371 4.14 30.86 -8.82
C TYR A 371 3.42 31.90 -9.67
N SER A 372 2.98 31.53 -10.86
CA SER A 372 2.25 32.46 -11.76
C SER A 372 0.87 31.97 -12.15
N ILE A 373 0.44 30.81 -11.66
CA ILE A 373 -0.90 30.27 -11.85
C ILE A 373 -1.47 29.82 -10.50
N LEU A 374 -2.73 30.13 -10.26
CA LEU A 374 -3.56 29.55 -9.20
C LEU A 374 -4.54 28.57 -9.84
N LEU A 375 -4.51 27.30 -9.43
CA LEU A 375 -5.48 26.28 -9.82
C LEU A 375 -6.52 26.10 -8.71
N ILE A 376 -7.77 26.15 -9.11
CA ILE A 376 -8.92 25.92 -8.23
C ILE A 376 -9.70 24.75 -8.80
N ASN A 377 -9.74 23.64 -8.07
CA ASN A 377 -10.67 22.55 -8.37
C ASN A 377 -11.94 22.77 -7.57
N TYR A 378 -13.11 22.56 -8.18
CA TYR A 378 -14.38 22.63 -7.45
C TYR A 378 -15.41 21.63 -7.98
N ALA A 379 -16.27 21.20 -7.08
CA ALA A 379 -17.48 20.44 -7.36
C ALA A 379 -18.66 21.10 -6.62
N ILE A 380 -19.87 20.96 -7.14
CA ILE A 380 -21.04 21.70 -6.63
C ILE A 380 -22.21 20.74 -6.45
N VAL A 381 -23.01 20.90 -5.40
CA VAL A 381 -24.23 20.15 -5.17
C VAL A 381 -25.35 21.12 -4.79
N MET A 382 -26.42 21.13 -5.57
CA MET A 382 -27.57 22.02 -5.35
C MET A 382 -28.86 21.27 -5.57
N GLN A 383 -29.82 21.48 -4.67
CA GLN A 383 -31.17 20.95 -4.87
C GLN A 383 -31.97 21.91 -5.75
N ASN A 384 -32.55 21.41 -6.85
CA ASN A 384 -33.28 22.20 -7.82
C ASN A 384 -34.82 22.05 -7.69
N PRO A 385 -35.50 22.97 -6.99
CA PRO A 385 -36.97 23.02 -6.88
C PRO A 385 -37.70 23.60 -8.08
N ASN A 386 -36.97 24.03 -9.13
CA ASN A 386 -37.53 24.67 -10.30
C ASN A 386 -38.32 25.97 -9.99
N HIS A 387 -37.71 26.91 -9.25
CA HIS A 387 -38.24 28.26 -9.00
C HIS A 387 -37.32 29.37 -9.55
N ASP A 388 -37.68 30.65 -9.37
CA ASP A 388 -36.96 31.81 -9.95
C ASP A 388 -35.45 31.75 -9.64
N GLU A 389 -34.62 31.97 -10.67
CA GLU A 389 -33.16 31.84 -10.62
C GLU A 389 -32.54 32.66 -9.48
N LYS A 390 -33.09 33.84 -9.17
CA LYS A 390 -32.55 34.73 -8.13
C LYS A 390 -32.81 34.24 -6.71
N ALA A 391 -33.70 33.27 -6.56
CA ALA A 391 -34.02 32.64 -5.28
C ALA A 391 -33.37 31.27 -5.14
N GLN A 392 -32.78 30.70 -6.21
CA GLN A 392 -32.22 29.34 -6.23
C GLN A 392 -30.98 29.19 -5.34
N PRO A 393 -30.71 27.97 -4.85
CA PRO A 393 -29.39 27.64 -4.33
C PRO A 393 -28.32 28.00 -5.37
N ARG A 394 -27.17 28.46 -4.88
CA ARG A 394 -26.15 29.08 -5.72
C ARG A 394 -24.75 28.83 -5.17
N PHE A 395 -23.78 28.80 -6.06
CA PHE A 395 -22.36 28.85 -5.75
C PHE A 395 -21.71 30.02 -6.51
N THR A 396 -20.87 30.78 -5.83
CA THR A 396 -20.05 31.82 -6.46
C THR A 396 -18.59 31.68 -6.08
N LEU A 397 -17.71 31.79 -7.06
CA LEU A 397 -16.28 31.99 -6.92
C LEU A 397 -15.94 33.41 -7.37
N GLN A 398 -15.25 34.17 -6.53
CA GLN A 398 -14.84 35.55 -6.82
C GLN A 398 -13.35 35.74 -6.57
N THR A 399 -12.70 36.39 -7.52
CA THR A 399 -11.33 36.90 -7.38
C THR A 399 -11.40 38.41 -7.17
N LEU A 400 -10.84 38.88 -6.05
CA LEU A 400 -10.94 40.28 -5.62
C LEU A 400 -9.56 40.89 -5.45
N ARG A 401 -9.37 42.13 -5.91
CA ARG A 401 -8.15 42.91 -5.66
C ARG A 401 -8.28 43.78 -4.42
N LYS A 402 -7.20 43.92 -3.66
CA LYS A 402 -7.14 44.88 -2.55
C LYS A 402 -6.87 46.29 -3.09
N THR A 403 -7.74 47.23 -2.79
CA THR A 403 -7.55 48.63 -3.14
C THR A 403 -6.51 49.29 -2.22
N ALA A 404 -5.99 50.44 -2.63
CA ALA A 404 -5.10 51.26 -1.80
C ALA A 404 -5.73 51.70 -0.46
N THR A 405 -7.06 51.67 -0.33
CA THR A 405 -7.77 51.95 0.93
C THR A 405 -7.94 50.71 1.82
N GLY A 406 -7.41 49.56 1.41
CA GLY A 406 -7.48 48.28 2.13
C GLY A 406 -8.79 47.53 1.97
N SER A 407 -9.66 47.92 1.04
CA SER A 407 -10.93 47.22 0.75
C SER A 407 -10.76 46.27 -0.43
N TYR A 408 -11.46 45.14 -0.45
CA TYR A 408 -11.45 44.23 -1.59
C TYR A 408 -12.59 44.56 -2.56
N VAL A 409 -12.27 44.63 -3.85
CA VAL A 409 -13.22 44.88 -4.94
C VAL A 409 -13.00 43.87 -6.06
N ALA A 410 -14.05 43.53 -6.81
CA ALA A 410 -13.90 42.69 -8.00
C ALA A 410 -12.96 43.35 -9.02
N PHE A 411 -12.31 42.54 -9.84
CA PHE A 411 -11.66 43.02 -11.06
C PHE A 411 -12.75 43.67 -11.96
N ASP A 412 -12.39 44.73 -12.71
CA ASP A 412 -13.31 45.42 -13.63
C ASP A 412 -13.78 44.47 -14.76
N GLU A 413 -14.62 44.93 -15.70
CA GLU A 413 -15.48 44.20 -16.69
C GLU A 413 -14.93 42.94 -17.43
N ASP A 414 -13.65 42.60 -17.28
CA ASP A 414 -13.00 41.37 -17.74
C ASP A 414 -12.66 40.46 -16.54
N MET A 415 -13.70 39.95 -15.85
CA MET A 415 -13.59 39.10 -14.65
C MET A 415 -12.88 37.78 -14.95
N CYS A 416 -11.61 37.67 -14.55
CA CYS A 416 -10.83 36.44 -14.63
C CYS A 416 -10.89 35.71 -13.29
N GLY A 417 -11.05 34.38 -13.31
CA GLY A 417 -11.19 33.51 -12.13
C GLY A 417 -12.60 33.41 -11.52
N ASP A 418 -13.61 34.15 -12.00
CA ASP A 418 -14.95 34.14 -11.39
C ASP A 418 -15.86 33.03 -11.95
N ALA A 419 -16.80 32.56 -11.11
CA ALA A 419 -17.88 31.65 -11.48
C ALA A 419 -19.17 31.97 -10.69
N ASP A 420 -20.33 31.84 -11.33
CA ASP A 420 -21.65 32.04 -10.70
C ASP A 420 -22.63 31.00 -11.27
N PHE A 421 -22.94 29.99 -10.46
CA PHE A 421 -23.83 28.89 -10.83
C PHE A 421 -25.03 28.83 -9.89
N SER A 422 -26.23 28.78 -10.44
CA SER A 422 -27.47 28.57 -9.68
C SER A 422 -28.12 27.24 -10.06
N ALA A 423 -28.95 26.68 -9.18
CA ALA A 423 -29.73 25.49 -9.50
C ALA A 423 -30.59 25.73 -10.76
N GLY A 424 -30.51 24.83 -11.73
CA GLY A 424 -31.10 24.98 -13.08
C GLY A 424 -30.11 25.44 -14.16
N TYR A 425 -28.85 25.74 -13.81
CA TYR A 425 -27.79 26.05 -14.76
C TYR A 425 -27.49 24.83 -15.66
N THR A 426 -27.43 25.04 -16.98
CA THR A 426 -27.17 23.97 -17.97
C THR A 426 -26.30 24.47 -19.12
N ASP A 427 -24.99 24.31 -19.01
CA ASP A 427 -24.04 24.39 -20.14
C ASP A 427 -23.72 23.00 -20.74
N GLY A 428 -24.12 21.93 -20.04
CA GLY A 428 -24.02 20.54 -20.49
C GLY A 428 -22.70 19.84 -20.14
N ASP A 429 -21.70 20.56 -19.62
CA ASP A 429 -20.37 20.00 -19.35
C ASP A 429 -20.12 19.78 -17.84
N GLY A 430 -19.86 18.52 -17.47
CA GLY A 430 -19.61 18.11 -16.09
C GLY A 430 -20.82 18.19 -15.14
N TRP A 431 -22.05 18.38 -15.62
CA TRP A 431 -23.26 18.42 -14.78
C TRP A 431 -24.05 17.09 -14.81
N GLY A 432 -24.36 16.56 -13.63
CA GLY A 432 -25.18 15.39 -13.42
C GLY A 432 -26.46 15.69 -12.61
N LYS A 433 -27.36 14.70 -12.56
CA LYS A 433 -28.60 14.76 -11.77
C LYS A 433 -28.78 13.50 -10.95
N ALA A 434 -29.32 13.66 -9.75
CA ALA A 434 -29.66 12.58 -8.84
C ALA A 434 -31.06 12.79 -8.23
N PRO A 435 -31.80 11.71 -7.90
CA PRO A 435 -33.03 11.84 -7.15
C PRO A 435 -32.73 12.26 -5.71
N GLY A 436 -33.29 13.39 -5.25
CA GLY A 436 -33.21 13.79 -3.85
C GLY A 436 -34.14 12.97 -2.96
N ALA A 437 -33.78 12.85 -1.68
CA ALA A 437 -34.53 12.05 -0.69
C ALA A 437 -35.97 12.54 -0.46
N ASP A 438 -36.26 13.80 -0.78
CA ASP A 438 -37.57 14.44 -0.71
C ASP A 438 -38.31 14.48 -2.06
N GLY A 439 -37.77 13.82 -3.09
CA GLY A 439 -38.33 13.79 -4.44
C GLY A 439 -37.98 15.01 -5.30
N ILE A 440 -37.23 15.97 -4.77
CA ILE A 440 -36.72 17.12 -5.54
C ILE A 440 -35.38 16.72 -6.18
N THR A 441 -35.14 17.13 -7.42
CA THR A 441 -33.91 16.77 -8.14
C THR A 441 -32.70 17.45 -7.51
N VAL A 442 -31.64 16.68 -7.26
CA VAL A 442 -30.31 17.20 -6.92
C VAL A 442 -29.52 17.32 -8.22
N GLU A 443 -28.99 18.51 -8.48
CA GLU A 443 -28.08 18.78 -9.59
C GLU A 443 -26.68 18.94 -9.02
N TYR A 444 -25.72 18.26 -9.61
CA TYR A 444 -24.34 18.30 -9.14
C TYR A 444 -23.37 18.52 -10.29
N LYS A 445 -22.30 19.27 -10.04
CA LYS A 445 -21.17 19.43 -10.94
C LYS A 445 -20.04 18.52 -10.48
N THR A 446 -19.53 17.68 -11.37
CA THR A 446 -18.32 16.90 -11.13
C THR A 446 -17.10 17.81 -11.00
N TRP A 447 -16.05 17.30 -10.36
CA TRP A 447 -14.78 18.01 -10.22
C TRP A 447 -14.33 18.66 -11.52
N SER A 448 -14.17 19.97 -11.47
CA SER A 448 -13.75 20.82 -12.59
C SER A 448 -12.62 21.72 -12.13
N THR A 449 -11.60 21.90 -12.97
CA THR A 449 -10.44 22.74 -12.69
C THR A 449 -10.56 24.07 -13.42
N VAL A 450 -10.32 25.17 -12.72
CA VAL A 450 -10.10 26.49 -13.33
C VAL A 450 -8.72 27.01 -12.95
N GLY A 451 -7.98 27.49 -13.94
CA GLY A 451 -6.73 28.20 -13.73
C GLY A 451 -6.95 29.71 -13.75
N LEU A 452 -6.28 30.42 -12.86
CA LEU A 452 -6.18 31.87 -12.81
C LEU A 452 -4.73 32.28 -13.03
N ASN A 453 -4.52 33.18 -13.99
CA ASN A 453 -3.21 33.78 -14.22
C ASN A 453 -2.92 34.83 -13.13
N LEU A 454 -1.78 34.68 -12.47
CA LEU A 454 -1.29 35.62 -11.47
C LEU A 454 -0.15 36.50 -12.00
N ALA A 455 0.35 36.24 -13.21
CA ALA A 455 1.53 36.93 -13.76
C ALA A 455 1.37 38.46 -13.79
N GLU A 456 0.17 38.95 -14.13
CA GLU A 456 -0.11 40.39 -14.20
C GLU A 456 -0.34 41.04 -12.83
N HIS A 457 -0.47 40.23 -11.76
CA HIS A 457 -0.75 40.67 -10.40
C HIS A 457 0.49 40.63 -9.50
N HIS A 458 1.70 40.49 -10.05
CA HIS A 458 2.94 40.47 -9.25
C HIS A 458 3.04 41.65 -8.28
N GLY A 459 3.18 41.34 -6.99
CA GLY A 459 3.26 42.31 -5.89
C GLY A 459 1.91 42.86 -5.41
N GLU A 460 0.78 42.40 -5.95
CA GLU A 460 -0.56 42.77 -5.50
C GLU A 460 -1.08 41.79 -4.42
N ASP A 461 -1.95 42.30 -3.54
CA ASP A 461 -2.72 41.46 -2.62
C ASP A 461 -4.08 41.15 -3.28
N ILE A 462 -4.36 39.86 -3.49
CA ILE A 462 -5.64 39.38 -4.01
C ILE A 462 -6.35 38.50 -2.99
N ARG A 463 -7.66 38.36 -3.16
CA ARG A 463 -8.53 37.53 -2.33
C ARG A 463 -9.36 36.60 -3.19
N ILE A 464 -9.33 35.31 -2.86
CA ILE A 464 -10.20 34.30 -3.43
C ILE A 464 -11.35 34.09 -2.46
N ARG A 465 -12.58 34.25 -2.93
CA ARG A 465 -13.79 34.03 -2.13
C ARG A 465 -14.67 32.98 -2.76
N PHE A 466 -14.97 31.95 -1.99
CA PHE A 466 -16.02 30.97 -2.27
C PHE A 466 -17.26 31.36 -1.49
N THR A 467 -18.44 31.25 -2.08
CA THR A 467 -19.72 31.43 -1.36
C THR A 467 -20.74 30.42 -1.85
N THR A 468 -21.45 29.80 -0.91
CA THR A 468 -22.58 28.91 -1.19
C THR A 468 -23.84 29.48 -0.57
N TYR A 469 -24.97 29.16 -1.17
CA TYR A 469 -26.28 29.67 -0.80
C TYR A 469 -27.29 28.54 -0.85
N ASP A 470 -28.11 28.46 0.20
CA ASP A 470 -29.43 27.84 0.14
C ASP A 470 -30.37 28.62 -0.79
N CYS A 471 -31.60 28.14 -0.97
CA CYS A 471 -32.63 28.96 -1.58
C CYS A 471 -33.15 30.06 -0.63
N ALA A 472 -33.55 31.20 -1.20
CA ALA A 472 -34.10 32.32 -0.44
C ALA A 472 -35.40 31.97 0.32
N GLU A 473 -36.14 30.97 -0.17
CA GLU A 473 -37.40 30.49 0.40
C GLU A 473 -37.23 29.46 1.53
N LYS A 474 -35.98 29.13 1.91
CA LYS A 474 -35.62 28.23 3.03
C LYS A 474 -35.93 26.75 2.83
N GLY A 475 -36.32 26.35 1.62
CA GLY A 475 -36.72 24.97 1.32
C GLY A 475 -35.62 24.06 0.78
N HIS A 476 -34.52 24.62 0.26
CA HIS A 476 -33.53 23.86 -0.53
C HIS A 476 -32.12 24.29 -0.21
N TYR A 477 -31.19 23.34 -0.26
CA TYR A 477 -29.78 23.53 0.12
C TYR A 477 -28.87 23.67 -1.12
N GLY A 478 -27.72 24.28 -0.91
CA GLY A 478 -26.62 24.35 -1.86
C GLY A 478 -25.28 24.38 -1.16
N TYR A 479 -24.35 23.54 -1.61
CA TYR A 479 -22.99 23.46 -1.07
C TYR A 479 -22.00 23.07 -2.16
N ALA A 480 -20.71 23.20 -1.87
CA ALA A 480 -19.65 22.94 -2.83
C ALA A 480 -18.43 22.33 -2.15
N TYR A 481 -17.60 21.66 -2.95
CA TYR A 481 -16.28 21.20 -2.56
C TYR A 481 -15.24 21.98 -3.35
N PHE A 482 -14.10 22.29 -2.75
CA PHE A 482 -13.00 22.89 -3.48
C PHE A 482 -11.62 22.47 -2.96
N THR A 483 -10.63 22.58 -3.83
CA THR A 483 -9.21 22.51 -3.52
C THR A 483 -8.48 23.67 -4.21
N ILE A 484 -7.34 24.08 -3.66
CA ILE A 484 -6.52 25.16 -4.22
C ILE A 484 -5.07 24.68 -4.29
N ARG A 485 -4.39 24.97 -5.41
CA ARG A 485 -2.94 24.80 -5.56
C ARG A 485 -2.37 25.89 -6.46
N CYS A 486 -1.06 26.08 -6.44
CA CYS A 486 -0.38 26.97 -7.36
C CYS A 486 0.57 26.20 -8.26
N GLU A 487 0.81 26.75 -9.45
CA GLU A 487 1.71 26.20 -10.46
C GLU A 487 2.55 27.31 -11.09
N PHE A 488 3.63 26.90 -11.75
CA PHE A 488 4.36 27.77 -12.66
C PHE A 488 3.60 27.89 -13.98
N GLY A 489 3.47 29.12 -14.47
CA GLY A 489 2.87 29.43 -15.77
C GLY A 489 3.87 29.31 -16.91
N GLU A 490 4.38 28.10 -17.11
CA GLU A 490 5.34 27.79 -18.18
C GLU A 490 4.83 26.64 -19.05
N ILE A 491 5.37 26.50 -20.25
CA ILE A 491 5.11 25.33 -21.09
C ILE A 491 6.14 24.27 -20.73
N GLU A 492 5.66 23.14 -20.23
CA GLU A 492 6.48 21.96 -19.98
C GLU A 492 6.92 21.34 -21.30
N HIS A 493 8.19 20.97 -21.36
CA HIS A 493 8.80 20.42 -22.55
C HIS A 493 9.00 18.92 -22.35
N LEU A 494 8.10 18.13 -22.93
CA LEU A 494 8.14 16.68 -22.89
C LEU A 494 8.85 16.18 -24.15
N SER A 495 10.13 16.50 -24.27
CA SER A 495 10.95 16.06 -25.40
C SER A 495 12.21 15.35 -24.91
N CYS A 496 12.52 14.26 -25.58
CA CYS A 496 13.62 13.38 -25.22
C CYS A 496 14.45 13.02 -26.44
N GLY A 497 15.59 13.70 -26.58
CA GLY A 497 16.60 13.34 -27.56
C GLY A 497 16.13 13.08 -29.00
N ASN A 498 16.53 11.95 -29.59
CA ASN A 498 16.12 11.59 -30.96
C ASN A 498 14.70 10.98 -31.04
N SER A 499 13.88 11.07 -29.99
CA SER A 499 12.50 10.56 -30.04
C SER A 499 11.68 11.33 -31.08
N GLU A 500 10.76 10.64 -31.77
CA GLU A 500 9.75 11.31 -32.61
C GLU A 500 8.74 12.10 -31.74
N ASP A 501 8.74 11.87 -30.42
CA ASP A 501 7.84 12.45 -29.43
C ASP A 501 8.39 13.78 -28.89
N ASN A 502 8.29 14.84 -29.71
CA ASN A 502 8.54 16.21 -29.25
C ASN A 502 7.22 16.86 -28.80
N ARG A 503 6.87 16.71 -27.53
CA ARG A 503 5.59 17.16 -26.97
C ARG A 503 5.76 18.41 -26.10
N LEU A 504 4.80 19.30 -26.19
CA LEU A 504 4.70 20.54 -25.44
C LEU A 504 3.42 20.50 -24.61
N GLN A 505 3.53 20.69 -23.30
CA GLN A 505 2.39 20.62 -22.39
C GLN A 505 2.11 21.98 -21.78
N ALA A 506 0.92 22.51 -22.02
CA ALA A 506 0.47 23.74 -21.39
C ALA A 506 -0.03 23.48 -19.95
N PRO A 507 -0.02 24.51 -19.08
CA PRO A 507 -0.54 24.40 -17.71
C PRO A 507 -2.00 23.95 -17.66
N LEU A 508 -2.38 23.20 -16.63
CA LEU A 508 -3.75 22.71 -16.43
C LEU A 508 -4.76 23.86 -16.18
N GLY A 509 -6.06 23.62 -16.42
CA GLY A 509 -7.14 24.50 -15.97
C GLY A 509 -7.58 25.58 -16.96
N PHE A 510 -7.10 25.50 -18.21
CA PHE A 510 -7.40 26.45 -19.29
C PHE A 510 -7.92 25.71 -20.53
N LEU A 511 -8.46 26.47 -21.48
CA LEU A 511 -8.63 26.08 -22.88
C LEU A 511 -7.38 26.51 -23.64
N TYR A 512 -7.00 25.77 -24.69
CA TYR A 512 -5.72 25.95 -25.37
C TYR A 512 -5.88 26.30 -26.83
N ARG A 513 -4.94 27.08 -27.35
CA ARG A 513 -4.77 27.29 -28.80
C ARG A 513 -3.29 27.39 -29.13
N TRP A 514 -2.77 26.36 -29.80
CA TRP A 514 -1.38 26.28 -30.25
C TRP A 514 -1.22 26.82 -31.68
N TYR A 515 -0.17 27.61 -31.91
CA TYR A 515 0.20 28.13 -33.23
C TYR A 515 1.70 28.43 -33.32
N LYS A 516 2.23 28.48 -34.56
CA LYS A 516 3.61 28.91 -34.80
C LYS A 516 3.70 30.44 -34.70
N ALA A 517 4.72 30.99 -34.04
CA ALA A 517 4.92 32.43 -33.96
C ALA A 517 5.10 33.10 -35.33
N SER A 518 5.55 32.34 -36.34
CA SER A 518 5.67 32.77 -37.74
C SER A 518 4.35 32.76 -38.53
N ASP A 519 3.30 32.10 -38.02
CA ASP A 519 2.00 31.95 -38.68
C ASP A 519 0.84 32.00 -37.65
N PRO A 520 0.54 33.19 -37.09
CA PRO A 520 -0.36 33.36 -35.95
C PRO A 520 -1.85 33.12 -36.25
N ASP A 521 -2.23 33.11 -37.52
CA ASP A 521 -3.63 32.91 -37.94
C ASP A 521 -3.99 31.41 -38.01
N ASN A 522 -2.99 30.52 -38.08
CA ASN A 522 -3.19 29.09 -38.22
C ASN A 522 -3.17 28.38 -36.86
N THR A 523 -4.32 27.79 -36.48
CA THR A 523 -4.42 27.00 -35.25
C THR A 523 -3.98 25.56 -35.52
N LEU A 524 -3.01 25.09 -34.76
CA LEU A 524 -2.43 23.75 -34.91
C LEU A 524 -3.09 22.71 -34.00
N SER A 525 -3.43 23.11 -32.77
CA SER A 525 -4.07 22.24 -31.78
C SER A 525 -4.85 23.06 -30.76
N THR A 526 -5.87 22.45 -30.16
CA THR A 526 -6.61 22.98 -29.00
C THR A 526 -6.46 22.08 -27.76
N GLU A 527 -5.65 21.04 -27.85
CA GLU A 527 -5.36 20.12 -26.76
C GLU A 527 -4.35 20.72 -25.78
N ARG A 528 -4.39 20.27 -24.52
CA ARG A 528 -3.39 20.68 -23.50
C ARG A 528 -1.97 20.28 -23.91
N VAL A 529 -1.84 19.06 -24.44
CA VAL A 529 -0.56 18.55 -24.94
C VAL A 529 -0.54 18.65 -26.46
N PHE A 530 0.47 19.30 -26.99
CA PHE A 530 0.67 19.53 -28.40
C PHE A 530 1.93 18.80 -28.88
N GLU A 531 1.78 18.00 -29.93
CA GLU A 531 2.89 17.36 -30.63
C GLU A 531 3.46 18.31 -31.68
N ALA A 532 4.75 18.64 -31.56
CA ALA A 532 5.42 19.54 -32.49
C ALA A 532 5.49 18.91 -33.90
N VAL A 533 5.19 19.72 -34.92
CA VAL A 533 4.92 19.24 -36.29
C VAL A 533 6.10 18.53 -36.94
N ASP A 534 7.33 18.92 -36.58
CA ASP A 534 8.58 18.44 -37.22
C ASP A 534 9.42 17.55 -36.27
N GLY A 535 8.81 17.05 -35.18
CA GLY A 535 9.42 16.09 -34.25
C GLY A 535 10.76 16.60 -33.66
N PRO A 536 11.82 15.76 -33.58
CA PRO A 536 13.07 16.09 -32.92
C PRO A 536 13.93 17.12 -33.69
N THR A 537 13.53 17.49 -34.91
CA THR A 537 14.24 18.49 -35.72
C THR A 537 13.61 19.88 -35.64
N ASP A 538 12.51 20.02 -34.90
CA ASP A 538 11.78 21.28 -34.81
C ASP A 538 12.52 22.30 -33.94
N THR A 539 12.84 23.45 -34.51
CA THR A 539 13.42 24.61 -33.80
C THR A 539 12.47 25.81 -33.81
N ALA A 540 11.21 25.61 -34.18
CA ALA A 540 10.23 26.68 -34.27
C ALA A 540 9.87 27.21 -32.89
N ILE A 541 9.45 28.48 -32.88
CA ILE A 541 8.85 29.10 -31.69
C ILE A 541 7.34 28.89 -31.80
N TYR A 542 6.80 28.14 -30.86
CA TYR A 542 5.37 27.94 -30.67
C TYR A 542 4.82 28.92 -29.63
N LYS A 543 3.55 29.26 -29.82
CA LYS A 543 2.76 30.04 -28.89
C LYS A 543 1.53 29.25 -28.51
N CYS A 544 1.18 29.28 -27.23
CA CYS A 544 -0.05 28.73 -26.71
C CYS A 544 -0.84 29.87 -26.08
N ASP A 545 -1.99 30.21 -26.66
CA ASP A 545 -2.98 31.01 -25.94
C ASP A 545 -3.64 30.09 -24.91
N ILE A 546 -3.54 30.46 -23.64
CA ILE A 546 -4.23 29.80 -22.53
C ILE A 546 -5.37 30.68 -22.05
N ILE A 547 -6.57 30.15 -22.26
CA ILE A 547 -7.82 30.87 -22.27
C ILE A 547 -8.66 30.36 -21.10
N GLN A 548 -9.16 31.25 -20.28
CA GLN A 548 -9.96 30.86 -19.13
C GLN A 548 -11.31 30.26 -19.56
N PRO A 549 -11.73 29.10 -19.01
CA PRO A 549 -12.98 28.45 -19.41
C PRO A 549 -14.24 29.29 -19.16
N THR A 550 -14.30 30.02 -18.03
CA THR A 550 -15.50 30.80 -17.64
C THR A 550 -15.56 32.20 -18.27
N ASN A 551 -14.44 32.71 -18.78
CA ASN A 551 -14.38 33.98 -19.49
C ASN A 551 -13.28 33.96 -20.56
N GLN A 552 -13.63 33.62 -21.80
CA GLN A 552 -12.65 33.46 -22.89
C GLN A 552 -11.94 34.75 -23.32
N LYS A 553 -12.38 35.92 -22.82
CA LYS A 553 -11.61 37.17 -22.99
C LYS A 553 -10.37 37.21 -22.10
N CYS A 554 -10.39 36.48 -21.00
CA CYS A 554 -9.25 36.28 -20.12
C CYS A 554 -8.35 35.21 -20.73
N TYR A 555 -7.39 35.63 -21.53
CA TYR A 555 -6.36 34.75 -22.04
C TYR A 555 -5.01 35.44 -22.06
N TYR A 556 -3.96 34.64 -22.02
CA TYR A 556 -2.58 35.09 -22.16
C TYR A 556 -1.81 34.07 -23.00
N THR A 557 -0.67 34.48 -23.53
CA THR A 557 0.08 33.66 -24.48
C THR A 557 1.40 33.24 -23.88
N LEU A 558 1.60 31.94 -23.70
CA LEU A 558 2.92 31.37 -23.41
C LEU A 558 3.68 31.15 -24.70
N THR A 559 5.00 31.29 -24.63
CA THR A 559 5.90 31.11 -25.78
C THR A 559 6.96 30.08 -25.42
N VAL A 560 7.17 29.12 -26.31
CA VAL A 560 8.17 28.06 -26.15
C VAL A 560 8.92 27.82 -27.45
N ASN A 561 10.18 27.45 -27.35
CA ASN A 561 10.95 26.97 -28.50
C ASN A 561 10.99 25.45 -28.45
N ALA A 562 10.52 24.77 -29.50
CA ALA A 562 10.44 23.31 -29.59
C ALA A 562 11.80 22.57 -29.71
N THR A 563 12.91 23.29 -29.59
CA THR A 563 14.26 22.68 -29.66
C THR A 563 14.39 21.58 -28.61
N VAL A 564 14.72 20.38 -29.07
CA VAL A 564 14.90 19.18 -28.25
C VAL A 564 15.90 19.38 -27.11
N ARG A 565 15.58 18.75 -25.98
CA ARG A 565 16.42 18.71 -24.77
C ARG A 565 17.00 17.30 -24.52
N TRP A 566 18.14 17.25 -23.85
CA TRP A 566 18.81 16.03 -23.42
C TRP A 566 19.30 16.16 -21.97
N PRO A 567 19.09 15.16 -21.10
CA PRO A 567 19.79 15.11 -19.83
C PRO A 567 21.28 14.84 -20.05
N VAL A 568 22.11 15.30 -19.12
CA VAL A 568 23.51 14.92 -19.00
C VAL A 568 23.77 14.55 -17.55
N ALA A 569 24.15 13.30 -17.30
CA ALA A 569 24.53 12.83 -15.97
C ALA A 569 25.93 13.32 -15.64
N ASP A 570 26.08 14.01 -14.52
CA ASP A 570 27.37 14.47 -14.04
C ASP A 570 27.40 14.53 -12.52
N ALA A 571 28.56 14.24 -11.93
CA ALA A 571 28.80 14.34 -10.49
C ALA A 571 30.30 14.36 -10.17
N ASP A 572 30.59 14.89 -8.99
CA ASP A 572 31.86 14.79 -8.26
C ASP A 572 31.74 13.76 -7.11
N TYR A 573 32.86 13.24 -6.61
CA TYR A 573 32.84 12.36 -5.43
C TYR A 573 34.09 12.52 -4.55
N THR A 574 33.95 12.12 -3.29
CA THR A 574 35.07 11.94 -2.36
C THR A 574 34.97 10.56 -1.70
N THR A 575 36.11 9.96 -1.34
CA THR A 575 36.16 8.64 -0.68
C THR A 575 36.84 8.71 0.68
N ARG A 576 36.39 7.87 1.61
CA ARG A 576 37.01 7.65 2.92
C ARG A 576 36.91 6.19 3.33
N VAL A 577 37.77 5.75 4.24
CA VAL A 577 37.69 4.41 4.84
C VAL A 577 37.21 4.56 6.28
N ALA A 578 36.19 3.79 6.67
CA ALA A 578 35.66 3.75 8.03
C ALA A 578 35.20 2.32 8.36
N ASN A 579 35.59 1.80 9.54
CA ASN A 579 35.18 0.46 10.01
C ASN A 579 35.47 -0.68 9.01
N CYS A 580 36.65 -0.68 8.37
CA CYS A 580 37.06 -1.65 7.33
C CYS A 580 36.33 -1.55 5.98
N GLN A 581 35.38 -0.61 5.83
CA GLN A 581 34.62 -0.38 4.61
C GLN A 581 35.05 0.91 3.89
N THR A 582 35.02 0.88 2.56
CA THR A 582 35.19 2.09 1.74
C THR A 582 33.85 2.79 1.60
N VAL A 583 33.83 4.09 1.82
CA VAL A 583 32.63 4.94 1.71
C VAL A 583 32.87 6.02 0.66
N ALA A 584 31.98 6.15 -0.31
CA ALA A 584 32.00 7.18 -1.33
C ALA A 584 30.82 8.13 -1.16
N THR A 585 31.08 9.43 -1.09
CA THR A 585 30.06 10.48 -1.03
C THR A 585 30.02 11.24 -2.34
N PHE A 586 28.86 11.25 -3.01
CA PHE A 586 28.67 11.89 -4.31
C PHE A 586 28.09 13.30 -4.16
N THR A 587 28.38 14.17 -5.14
CA THR A 587 27.78 15.49 -5.29
C THR A 587 27.34 15.70 -6.73
N ASP A 588 26.03 15.80 -6.95
CA ASP A 588 25.46 15.94 -8.28
C ASP A 588 25.88 17.24 -8.98
N LYS A 589 26.07 17.13 -10.30
CA LYS A 589 26.39 18.17 -11.26
C LYS A 589 25.57 18.04 -12.55
N SER A 590 24.56 17.17 -12.59
CA SER A 590 23.77 16.88 -13.79
C SER A 590 23.06 18.13 -14.32
N TYR A 591 22.86 18.21 -15.63
CA TYR A 591 22.28 19.38 -16.29
C TYR A 591 21.57 19.00 -17.59
N VAL A 592 20.84 19.95 -18.17
CA VAL A 592 20.10 19.75 -19.44
C VAL A 592 20.77 20.50 -20.59
N LEU A 593 20.95 19.81 -21.72
CA LEU A 593 21.34 20.41 -23.00
C LEU A 593 20.10 20.77 -23.82
N LYS A 594 20.15 21.90 -24.54
CA LYS A 594 19.16 22.31 -25.53
C LYS A 594 19.84 22.54 -26.87
N GLY A 595 19.47 21.76 -27.88
CA GLY A 595 20.11 21.85 -29.20
C GLY A 595 21.63 21.63 -29.17
N GLY A 596 22.14 20.89 -28.17
CA GLY A 596 23.55 20.59 -27.97
C GLY A 596 24.34 21.56 -27.08
N GLU A 597 23.72 22.61 -26.54
CA GLU A 597 24.36 23.57 -25.63
C GLU A 597 23.69 23.55 -24.24
N PRO A 598 24.42 23.75 -23.13
CA PRO A 598 23.83 23.78 -21.78
C PRO A 598 22.72 24.84 -21.65
N GLU A 599 21.54 24.42 -21.19
CA GLU A 599 20.42 25.32 -20.93
C GLU A 599 20.57 25.92 -19.53
N SER A 600 20.77 27.24 -19.48
CA SER A 600 20.97 27.97 -18.24
C SER A 600 19.78 27.83 -17.29
N GLY A 601 20.01 27.26 -16.10
CA GLY A 601 19.02 27.13 -15.04
C GLY A 601 18.09 25.92 -15.17
N ALA A 602 18.25 25.08 -16.20
CA ALA A 602 17.53 23.82 -16.33
C ALA A 602 18.25 22.70 -15.58
N MET A 603 17.50 21.94 -14.78
CA MET A 603 17.95 20.75 -14.07
C MET A 603 17.28 19.51 -14.66
N VAL A 604 17.87 18.34 -14.42
CA VAL A 604 17.25 17.05 -14.73
C VAL A 604 16.08 16.78 -13.76
N ASP A 605 15.13 15.92 -14.15
CA ASP A 605 13.90 15.72 -13.38
C ASP A 605 14.13 14.80 -12.16
N SER A 606 14.97 13.78 -12.31
CA SER A 606 15.34 12.87 -11.24
C SER A 606 16.67 12.16 -11.51
N LEU A 607 17.20 11.50 -10.47
CA LEU A 607 18.42 10.70 -10.53
C LEU A 607 18.15 9.29 -9.98
N GLU A 608 18.92 8.33 -10.48
CA GLU A 608 19.05 6.99 -9.92
C GLU A 608 20.52 6.61 -9.91
N TRP A 609 20.95 5.98 -8.84
CA TRP A 609 22.29 5.45 -8.67
C TRP A 609 22.21 3.95 -8.55
N PHE A 610 23.09 3.24 -9.24
CA PHE A 610 23.24 1.80 -9.11
C PHE A 610 24.71 1.44 -8.96
N VAL A 611 24.98 0.48 -8.08
CA VAL A 611 26.31 -0.12 -7.95
C VAL A 611 26.25 -1.48 -8.62
N ILE A 612 27.08 -1.66 -9.65
CA ILE A 612 27.22 -2.93 -10.38
C ILE A 612 28.64 -3.46 -10.20
N ASP A 613 28.76 -4.78 -10.13
CA ASP A 613 30.07 -5.42 -10.22
C ASP A 613 30.70 -5.19 -11.62
N THR A 614 32.00 -5.41 -11.74
CA THR A 614 32.71 -5.22 -13.03
C THR A 614 32.30 -6.20 -14.13
N GLN A 615 31.49 -7.21 -13.82
CA GLN A 615 30.96 -8.18 -14.77
C GLN A 615 29.57 -7.76 -15.29
N GLY A 616 28.93 -6.77 -14.66
CA GLY A 616 27.67 -6.16 -15.06
C GLY A 616 26.44 -7.04 -14.80
N ASN A 617 26.56 -8.03 -13.90
CA ASN A 617 25.54 -9.06 -13.73
C ASN A 617 24.64 -8.81 -12.50
N ASP A 618 25.18 -8.22 -11.42
CA ASP A 618 24.42 -7.99 -10.18
C ASP A 618 24.40 -6.50 -9.78
N THR A 619 23.20 -5.98 -9.56
CA THR A 619 22.99 -4.67 -8.92
C THR A 619 22.97 -4.88 -7.41
N ILE A 620 23.98 -4.40 -6.70
CA ILE A 620 24.12 -4.64 -5.25
C ILE A 620 23.57 -3.50 -4.39
N TYR A 621 23.28 -2.35 -4.99
CA TYR A 621 22.72 -1.18 -4.30
C TYR A 621 22.05 -0.25 -5.30
N THR A 622 20.87 0.29 -4.94
CA THR A 622 20.17 1.33 -5.70
C THR A 622 19.67 2.45 -4.80
N THR A 623 19.74 3.69 -5.25
CA THR A 623 19.13 4.84 -4.55
C THR A 623 18.72 5.94 -5.53
N LYS A 624 17.73 6.76 -5.14
CA LYS A 624 17.26 7.94 -5.88
C LYS A 624 17.64 9.26 -5.21
N GLU A 625 18.49 9.22 -4.20
CA GLU A 625 18.99 10.42 -3.53
C GLU A 625 19.84 11.28 -4.48
N TRP A 626 19.73 12.61 -4.37
CA TRP A 626 20.52 13.53 -5.18
C TRP A 626 22.03 13.44 -4.89
N ASN A 627 22.42 13.20 -3.64
CA ASN A 627 23.81 13.20 -3.18
C ASN A 627 24.07 12.01 -2.21
N PRO A 628 24.09 10.77 -2.70
CA PRO A 628 24.15 9.60 -1.83
C PRO A 628 25.52 9.38 -1.20
N GLU A 629 25.52 8.70 -0.05
CA GLU A 629 26.70 8.08 0.56
C GLU A 629 26.62 6.55 0.36
N ILE A 630 27.54 5.98 -0.42
CA ILE A 630 27.58 4.56 -0.76
C ILE A 630 28.68 3.87 0.03
N VAL A 631 28.33 2.79 0.72
CA VAL A 631 29.26 1.95 1.52
C VAL A 631 29.51 0.64 0.78
N PHE A 632 30.78 0.36 0.46
CA PHE A 632 31.18 -0.85 -0.25
C PHE A 632 31.48 -2.01 0.70
N PRO A 633 31.23 -3.27 0.29
CA PRO A 633 31.50 -4.46 1.11
C PRO A 633 32.99 -4.63 1.48
N ASP A 634 33.24 -5.25 2.64
CA ASP A 634 34.60 -5.48 3.20
C ASP A 634 35.49 -6.44 2.38
N LEU A 635 34.94 -7.13 1.38
CA LEU A 635 35.62 -8.19 0.63
C LEU A 635 36.63 -7.68 -0.40
N GLY A 636 36.62 -6.37 -0.69
CA GLY A 636 37.40 -5.76 -1.77
C GLY A 636 36.92 -6.20 -3.17
N GLY A 637 37.23 -5.39 -4.18
CA GLY A 637 36.83 -5.66 -5.56
C GLY A 637 36.68 -4.40 -6.41
N ASP A 638 36.54 -4.62 -7.73
CA ASP A 638 36.25 -3.55 -8.68
C ASP A 638 34.74 -3.38 -8.86
N PHE A 639 34.24 -2.18 -8.61
CA PHE A 639 32.83 -1.81 -8.74
C PHE A 639 32.66 -0.64 -9.71
N ASN A 640 31.50 -0.55 -10.34
CA ASN A 640 31.06 0.63 -11.07
C ASN A 640 29.86 1.22 -10.36
N VAL A 641 29.98 2.48 -9.92
CA VAL A 641 28.81 3.27 -9.53
C VAL A 641 28.33 3.98 -10.78
N VAL A 642 27.08 3.77 -11.15
CA VAL A 642 26.48 4.43 -12.29
C VAL A 642 25.44 5.41 -11.80
N GLN A 643 25.57 6.65 -12.23
CA GLN A 643 24.55 7.68 -12.08
C GLN A 643 23.74 7.71 -13.36
N ARG A 644 22.43 7.62 -13.25
CA ARG A 644 21.49 7.79 -14.35
C ARG A 644 20.62 9.01 -14.07
N ALA A 645 20.65 9.97 -14.99
CA ALA A 645 19.88 11.19 -14.91
C ALA A 645 18.69 11.14 -15.87
N TYR A 646 17.50 11.50 -15.39
CA TYR A 646 16.24 11.39 -16.12
C TYR A 646 15.72 12.74 -16.58
N LEU A 647 15.09 12.77 -17.76
CA LEU A 647 14.30 13.89 -18.27
C LEU A 647 13.05 13.37 -18.98
N ALA A 648 11.89 13.97 -18.71
CA ALA A 648 10.59 13.67 -19.31
C ALA A 648 10.23 12.16 -19.29
N ASP A 649 10.56 11.46 -18.20
CA ASP A 649 10.30 10.03 -17.91
C ASP A 649 10.78 8.98 -18.93
N ALA A 650 11.36 9.40 -20.05
CA ALA A 650 11.80 8.53 -21.14
C ALA A 650 13.28 8.70 -21.50
N CYS A 651 13.89 9.82 -21.11
CA CYS A 651 15.26 10.15 -21.46
C CYS A 651 16.20 9.92 -20.31
N THR A 652 17.25 9.12 -20.57
CA THR A 652 18.30 8.87 -19.59
C THR A 652 19.67 9.14 -20.17
N ASP A 653 20.53 9.78 -19.38
CA ASP A 653 21.97 9.75 -19.62
C ASP A 653 22.64 9.07 -18.43
N GLU A 654 23.74 8.35 -18.69
CA GLU A 654 24.44 7.58 -17.67
C GLU A 654 25.90 7.99 -17.58
N LYS A 655 26.37 8.18 -16.34
CA LYS A 655 27.79 8.38 -16.03
C LYS A 655 28.29 7.28 -15.11
N ILE A 656 29.35 6.61 -15.54
CA ILE A 656 29.97 5.51 -14.81
C ILE A 656 31.21 6.00 -14.06
N PHE A 657 31.27 5.72 -12.77
CA PHE A 657 32.36 6.00 -11.86
C PHE A 657 32.99 4.67 -11.40
N PRO A 658 34.20 4.33 -11.87
CA PRO A 658 34.89 3.11 -11.45
C PRO A 658 35.51 3.27 -10.06
N PHE A 659 35.33 2.26 -9.20
CA PHE A 659 35.90 2.15 -7.86
C PHE A 659 36.73 0.88 -7.74
N ASP A 660 37.98 1.03 -7.33
CA ASP A 660 38.84 -0.06 -6.86
C ASP A 660 38.78 -0.05 -5.33
N VAL A 661 38.06 -1.01 -4.75
CA VAL A 661 37.86 -1.12 -3.30
C VAL A 661 38.89 -2.09 -2.75
N GLU A 662 39.80 -1.58 -1.93
CA GLU A 662 40.75 -2.43 -1.20
C GLU A 662 40.02 -3.22 -0.11
N ALA A 663 40.24 -4.54 -0.05
CA ALA A 663 39.72 -5.39 1.01
C ALA A 663 40.26 -4.95 2.38
N GLY A 664 39.39 -4.88 3.39
CA GLY A 664 39.81 -4.64 4.77
C GLY A 664 40.59 -5.83 5.32
N ASP A 665 41.91 -5.79 5.29
CA ASP A 665 42.74 -6.95 5.62
C ASP A 665 42.72 -7.29 7.13
N THR A 666 42.09 -8.41 7.50
CA THR A 666 42.26 -9.04 8.82
C THR A 666 43.45 -9.99 8.80
N GLU A 667 44.56 -9.60 9.43
CA GLU A 667 45.74 -10.47 9.54
C GLU A 667 45.45 -11.69 10.46
N ARG A 668 45.58 -12.90 9.91
CA ARG A 668 45.51 -14.18 10.65
C ARG A 668 46.81 -14.98 10.52
N ASP A 669 47.36 -15.43 11.64
CA ASP A 669 48.54 -16.30 11.70
C ASP A 669 48.21 -17.60 12.45
N THR A 670 48.68 -18.76 11.95
CA THR A 670 48.38 -20.08 12.53
C THR A 670 49.66 -20.90 12.76
N ILE A 671 49.87 -21.32 14.01
CA ILE A 671 51.01 -22.12 14.46
C ILE A 671 50.54 -23.56 14.72
N VAL A 672 51.26 -24.57 14.22
CA VAL A 672 50.92 -26.00 14.36
C VAL A 672 51.99 -26.74 15.19
N GLU A 673 51.58 -27.50 16.21
CA GLU A 673 52.48 -28.25 17.10
C GLU A 673 51.97 -29.66 17.47
N HIS A 674 52.90 -30.60 17.69
CA HIS A 674 52.62 -32.00 18.04
C HIS A 674 53.38 -32.43 19.31
N ILE A 675 52.68 -33.01 20.29
CA ILE A 675 53.26 -33.44 21.58
C ILE A 675 52.83 -34.85 22.00
N CYS A 676 53.60 -35.51 22.86
CA CYS A 676 53.28 -36.84 23.37
C CYS A 676 52.33 -36.78 24.58
N ALA A 677 51.58 -37.86 24.84
CA ALA A 677 50.85 -38.03 26.09
C ALA A 677 51.75 -37.82 27.31
N GLY A 678 51.46 -36.77 28.09
CA GLY A 678 52.24 -36.37 29.26
C GLY A 678 53.03 -35.06 29.10
N ASP A 679 53.14 -34.51 27.88
CA ASP A 679 53.83 -33.23 27.62
C ASP A 679 52.87 -32.01 27.67
N GLY A 680 53.37 -30.81 27.37
CA GLY A 680 52.58 -29.57 27.33
C GLY A 680 53.36 -28.35 26.80
N ILE A 681 52.66 -27.38 26.20
CA ILE A 681 53.22 -26.15 25.59
C ILE A 681 52.55 -24.89 26.17
N MET A 682 53.24 -23.74 26.13
CA MET A 682 52.72 -22.44 26.56
C MET A 682 52.22 -21.62 25.35
N PHE A 683 51.00 -21.11 25.40
CA PHE A 683 50.41 -20.19 24.42
C PHE A 683 49.54 -19.15 25.14
N ASP A 684 49.74 -17.86 24.85
CA ASP A 684 49.16 -16.70 25.56
C ASP A 684 49.09 -16.86 27.10
N ASN A 685 50.26 -17.04 27.73
CA ASN A 685 50.38 -17.25 29.19
C ASN A 685 49.56 -18.42 29.78
N LYS A 686 49.00 -19.29 28.95
CA LYS A 686 48.26 -20.49 29.36
C LYS A 686 49.03 -21.75 29.00
N TYR A 687 49.09 -22.70 29.94
CA TYR A 687 49.77 -23.98 29.74
C TYR A 687 48.77 -25.02 29.21
N ILE A 688 49.00 -25.50 27.99
CA ILE A 688 48.06 -26.32 27.20
C ILE A 688 48.64 -27.73 27.00
N ARG A 689 47.81 -28.75 27.22
CA ARG A 689 48.21 -30.18 27.25
C ARG A 689 47.24 -31.10 26.53
N GLU A 690 46.24 -30.54 25.88
CA GLU A 690 45.16 -31.26 25.20
C GLU A 690 45.11 -30.82 23.73
N SER A 691 44.72 -31.71 22.83
CA SER A 691 44.63 -31.37 21.41
C SER A 691 43.50 -30.38 21.16
N GLY A 692 43.70 -29.39 20.30
CA GLY A 692 42.67 -28.38 20.00
C GLY A 692 43.18 -27.16 19.25
N PHE A 693 42.25 -26.26 18.92
CA PHE A 693 42.53 -24.94 18.34
C PHE A 693 42.30 -23.84 19.40
N TYR A 694 43.26 -22.94 19.57
CA TYR A 694 43.24 -21.88 20.59
C TYR A 694 43.52 -20.51 19.92
N ASN A 695 42.61 -19.54 20.07
CA ASN A 695 42.68 -18.21 19.43
C ASN A 695 42.95 -17.10 20.45
N ASP A 696 43.69 -16.07 20.03
CA ASP A 696 43.87 -14.81 20.77
C ASP A 696 43.81 -13.57 19.85
N THR A 697 43.29 -12.45 20.36
CA THR A 697 43.12 -11.18 19.62
C THR A 697 44.16 -10.17 20.11
N ILE A 698 45.15 -9.89 19.27
CA ILE A 698 46.38 -9.18 19.66
C ILE A 698 46.40 -7.68 19.32
N GLY A 699 45.31 -7.12 18.77
CA GLY A 699 45.10 -5.68 18.56
C GLY A 699 44.23 -5.34 17.34
N ASN A 700 44.14 -4.04 17.01
CA ASN A 700 43.50 -3.54 15.80
C ASN A 700 44.53 -2.89 14.85
N THR A 701 44.29 -2.96 13.55
CA THR A 701 45.06 -2.21 12.52
C THR A 701 44.80 -0.70 12.62
N ALA A 702 45.57 0.12 11.92
CA ALA A 702 45.38 1.58 11.85
C ALA A 702 44.00 1.99 11.27
N SER A 703 43.35 1.07 10.54
CA SER A 703 42.02 1.19 9.94
C SER A 703 40.88 0.65 10.83
N GLY A 704 41.20 0.07 12.00
CA GLY A 704 40.23 -0.43 12.98
C GLY A 704 39.91 -1.94 12.91
N CYS A 705 40.54 -2.72 12.03
CA CYS A 705 40.25 -4.16 11.86
C CYS A 705 41.02 -5.04 12.88
N PRO A 706 40.44 -6.13 13.42
CA PRO A 706 41.09 -6.97 14.44
C PRO A 706 42.17 -7.91 13.87
N ARG A 707 43.24 -8.15 14.66
CA ARG A 707 44.35 -9.08 14.37
C ARG A 707 44.27 -10.33 15.24
N ILE A 708 44.28 -11.54 14.65
CA ILE A 708 43.98 -12.81 15.36
C ILE A 708 45.11 -13.84 15.16
N GLU A 709 45.62 -14.44 16.24
CA GLU A 709 46.64 -15.52 16.24
C GLU A 709 46.04 -16.85 16.72
N THR A 710 46.35 -17.98 16.07
CA THR A 710 45.75 -19.32 16.35
C THR A 710 46.81 -20.43 16.56
N LEU A 711 46.72 -21.21 17.64
CA LEU A 711 47.51 -22.44 17.87
C LEU A 711 46.67 -23.70 17.59
N ALA A 712 47.19 -24.62 16.76
CA ALA A 712 46.67 -25.98 16.55
C ALA A 712 47.59 -27.03 17.19
N LEU A 713 47.14 -27.70 18.26
CA LEU A 713 47.93 -28.67 19.04
C LEU A 713 47.38 -30.11 18.91
N TYR A 714 48.26 -31.12 18.78
CA TYR A 714 47.89 -32.55 18.70
C TYR A 714 48.67 -33.44 19.71
N VAL A 715 47.99 -34.31 20.48
CA VAL A 715 48.50 -35.17 21.59
C VAL A 715 48.21 -36.67 21.34
N GLN A 716 49.18 -37.58 21.51
CA GLN A 716 49.05 -39.03 21.18
C GLN A 716 49.20 -40.02 22.39
N GLU A 717 48.27 -40.99 22.58
CA GLU A 717 48.20 -42.05 23.65
C GLU A 717 48.15 -43.52 23.12
N LEU A 718 48.28 -44.56 23.99
CA LEU A 718 48.33 -46.03 23.72
C LEU A 718 46.98 -46.70 23.34
N ASP A 719 47.01 -47.73 22.46
CA ASP A 719 45.88 -48.23 21.66
C ASP A 719 44.96 -49.33 22.23
N SER A 720 43.65 -49.06 22.19
CA SER A 720 42.57 -50.04 22.04
C SER A 720 41.53 -49.46 21.08
N ALA A 721 41.20 -50.16 20.00
CA ALA A 721 40.28 -49.65 18.98
C ALA A 721 38.86 -50.17 19.23
N ASN A 722 38.07 -49.43 20.02
CA ASN A 722 36.62 -49.60 20.02
C ASN A 722 36.07 -48.81 18.83
N VAL A 723 35.59 -49.52 17.82
CA VAL A 723 34.91 -48.93 16.68
C VAL A 723 33.42 -49.06 16.94
N ARG A 724 32.70 -47.95 17.05
CA ARG A 724 31.25 -47.98 16.82
C ARG A 724 31.06 -47.66 15.36
N ASP A 725 30.33 -48.51 14.66
CA ASP A 725 30.04 -48.25 13.26
C ASP A 725 28.53 -48.38 13.05
N THR A 726 27.99 -47.47 12.26
CA THR A 726 26.58 -47.47 11.90
C THR A 726 26.52 -47.56 10.39
N VAL A 727 25.84 -48.57 9.87
CA VAL A 727 25.71 -48.79 8.43
C VAL A 727 24.27 -49.00 8.03
N CYS A 728 23.96 -48.67 6.78
CA CYS A 728 22.59 -48.77 6.28
C CYS A 728 22.35 -50.07 5.55
N THR A 729 21.09 -50.49 5.46
CA THR A 729 20.69 -51.73 4.79
C THR A 729 21.22 -51.86 3.35
N ASN A 730 21.43 -50.74 2.64
CA ASN A 730 21.99 -50.71 1.28
C ASN A 730 23.53 -50.90 1.20
N LYS A 731 24.26 -50.86 2.33
CA LYS A 731 25.71 -51.10 2.41
C LYS A 731 26.06 -52.49 2.95
N LEU A 732 25.05 -53.31 3.26
CA LEU A 732 25.27 -54.67 3.73
C LEU A 732 25.65 -55.62 2.57
N PRO A 733 26.48 -56.64 2.83
CA PRO A 733 27.10 -56.98 4.13
C PRO A 733 28.26 -56.09 4.56
N TYR A 734 28.42 -55.90 5.88
CA TYR A 734 29.57 -55.23 6.49
C TYR A 734 30.73 -56.23 6.67
N ASP A 735 31.91 -55.93 6.14
CA ASP A 735 33.10 -56.78 6.28
C ASP A 735 33.92 -56.40 7.53
N PHE A 736 33.81 -57.22 8.58
CA PHE A 736 34.60 -57.08 9.80
C PHE A 736 35.71 -58.13 9.84
N TYR A 737 36.91 -57.75 9.36
CA TYR A 737 38.09 -58.63 9.31
C TYR A 737 37.85 -59.98 8.61
N GLY A 738 37.07 -59.98 7.52
CA GLY A 738 36.72 -61.16 6.74
C GLY A 738 35.41 -61.84 7.17
N GLU A 739 34.76 -61.37 8.24
CA GLU A 739 33.42 -61.81 8.65
C GLU A 739 32.35 -60.88 8.07
N GLN A 740 31.36 -61.45 7.36
CA GLN A 740 30.30 -60.71 6.69
C GLN A 740 29.08 -60.59 7.61
N LEU A 741 28.78 -59.37 8.06
CA LEU A 741 27.74 -59.07 9.04
C LEU A 741 26.51 -58.42 8.37
N TYR A 742 25.30 -58.77 8.82
CA TYR A 742 24.03 -58.33 8.22
C TYR A 742 23.04 -57.72 9.23
N GLU A 743 23.33 -57.77 10.54
CA GLU A 743 22.44 -57.34 11.61
C GLU A 743 23.23 -56.51 12.65
N SER A 744 22.52 -55.67 13.43
CA SER A 744 23.14 -54.92 14.52
C SER A 744 23.66 -55.84 15.63
N GLY A 745 24.82 -55.54 16.21
CA GLY A 745 25.39 -56.32 17.30
C GLY A 745 26.83 -55.93 17.68
N VAL A 746 27.35 -56.53 18.74
CA VAL A 746 28.74 -56.31 19.20
C VAL A 746 29.63 -57.47 18.75
N TYR A 747 30.60 -57.18 17.88
CA TYR A 747 31.53 -58.11 17.25
C TYR A 747 32.97 -57.86 17.73
N ARG A 748 33.82 -58.89 17.77
CA ARG A 748 35.19 -58.79 18.36
C ARG A 748 36.21 -59.49 17.47
N HIS A 749 37.32 -58.82 17.18
CA HIS A 749 38.43 -59.36 16.41
C HIS A 749 39.79 -59.09 17.12
N LEU A 750 40.71 -60.04 16.96
CA LEU A 750 42.04 -60.02 17.59
C LEU A 750 43.10 -60.18 16.51
N GLU A 751 43.94 -59.17 16.32
CA GLU A 751 45.14 -59.27 15.48
C GLU A 751 46.42 -59.27 16.32
N GLN A 752 47.37 -60.13 15.93
CA GLN A 752 48.73 -60.18 16.47
C GLN A 752 49.71 -59.64 15.44
N ASN A 753 50.52 -58.66 15.82
CA ASN A 753 51.64 -58.23 14.98
C ASN A 753 52.76 -59.29 14.97
N ALA A 754 53.59 -59.25 13.92
CA ALA A 754 54.62 -60.25 13.62
C ALA A 754 55.81 -60.29 14.60
N TYR A 755 55.84 -59.45 15.64
CA TYR A 755 56.93 -59.39 16.62
C TYR A 755 56.49 -59.61 18.08
N GLY A 756 55.24 -59.96 18.33
CA GLY A 756 54.82 -60.53 19.61
C GLY A 756 54.86 -59.57 20.81
N CYS A 757 54.88 -58.26 20.58
CA CYS A 757 54.61 -57.26 21.61
C CYS A 757 53.52 -56.31 21.10
N ASP A 758 52.44 -56.24 21.88
CA ASP A 758 51.20 -55.49 21.74
C ASP A 758 50.12 -56.14 20.85
N SER A 759 49.08 -56.66 21.51
CA SER A 759 47.89 -57.23 20.90
C SER A 759 46.79 -56.17 20.85
N MET A 760 46.32 -55.85 19.65
CA MET A 760 45.23 -54.89 19.44
C MET A 760 43.89 -55.63 19.48
N LEU A 761 43.03 -55.26 20.43
CA LEU A 761 41.65 -55.75 20.53
C LEU A 761 40.75 -54.78 19.76
N HIS A 762 40.14 -55.27 18.68
CA HIS A 762 39.13 -54.54 17.92
C HIS A 762 37.75 -54.96 18.41
N VAL A 763 37.00 -54.03 18.98
CA VAL A 763 35.60 -54.24 19.34
C VAL A 763 34.76 -53.38 18.41
N LEU A 764 33.91 -54.03 17.60
CA LEU A 764 32.93 -53.36 16.75
C LEU A 764 31.56 -53.41 17.44
N ASP A 765 30.94 -52.26 17.66
CA ASP A 765 29.52 -52.14 17.99
C ASP A 765 28.81 -51.66 16.72
N LEU A 766 28.20 -52.59 15.98
CA LEU A 766 27.57 -52.35 14.69
C LEU A 766 26.08 -52.05 14.87
N THR A 767 25.62 -50.89 14.42
CA THR A 767 24.19 -50.57 14.31
C THR A 767 23.79 -50.57 12.83
N VAL A 768 22.80 -51.38 12.46
CA VAL A 768 22.22 -51.40 11.11
C VAL A 768 20.93 -50.60 11.09
N ASN A 769 20.90 -49.50 10.32
CA ASN A 769 19.72 -48.66 10.13
C ASN A 769 19.03 -48.92 8.78
N GLU A 770 17.71 -48.77 8.73
CA GLU A 770 16.97 -48.85 7.46
C GLU A 770 17.30 -47.67 6.56
N SER A 771 17.60 -47.94 5.29
CA SER A 771 17.83 -46.89 4.29
C SER A 771 16.56 -46.07 4.05
N LEU A 772 16.72 -44.75 3.94
CA LEU A 772 15.63 -43.82 3.65
C LEU A 772 15.09 -44.06 2.23
N ASN A 773 13.79 -44.35 2.12
CA ASN A 773 13.07 -44.39 0.85
C ASN A 773 11.79 -43.56 0.95
N MET A 774 11.59 -42.66 -0.02
CA MET A 774 10.44 -41.75 -0.04
C MET A 774 9.97 -41.41 -1.44
N ARG A 775 8.82 -40.76 -1.53
CA ARG A 775 8.23 -40.25 -2.78
C ARG A 775 7.91 -38.77 -2.62
N VAL A 776 8.30 -38.00 -3.63
CA VAL A 776 8.03 -36.56 -3.76
C VAL A 776 7.56 -36.31 -5.19
N PRO A 777 6.59 -35.41 -5.44
CA PRO A 777 6.21 -35.02 -6.79
C PRO A 777 7.39 -34.38 -7.53
N SER A 778 7.43 -34.56 -8.86
CA SER A 778 8.41 -33.90 -9.72
C SER A 778 8.09 -32.43 -9.98
N GLU A 779 6.87 -31.99 -9.69
CA GLU A 779 6.39 -30.62 -9.90
C GLU A 779 5.47 -30.20 -8.75
N VAL A 780 5.63 -28.96 -8.29
CA VAL A 780 4.80 -28.31 -7.27
C VAL A 780 4.36 -26.96 -7.82
N ASN A 781 3.08 -26.61 -7.64
CA ASN A 781 2.53 -25.33 -8.08
C ASN A 781 2.11 -24.50 -6.86
N THR A 782 2.47 -23.22 -6.84
CA THR A 782 2.11 -22.25 -5.78
C THR A 782 1.83 -20.90 -6.45
N CYS A 783 0.90 -20.11 -5.92
CA CYS A 783 0.66 -18.74 -6.39
C CYS A 783 1.73 -17.79 -5.84
N ALA A 784 2.12 -16.78 -6.62
CA ALA A 784 3.13 -15.80 -6.17
C ALA A 784 2.71 -14.99 -4.93
N ASP A 785 1.42 -14.95 -4.62
CA ASP A 785 0.80 -14.30 -3.47
C ASP A 785 0.38 -15.28 -2.36
N ASP A 786 0.73 -16.56 -2.46
CA ASP A 786 0.59 -17.50 -1.35
C ASP A 786 1.59 -17.16 -0.23
N ALA A 787 1.26 -17.54 1.01
CA ALA A 787 2.18 -17.35 2.15
C ALA A 787 3.39 -18.30 2.13
N ALA A 788 3.27 -19.46 1.50
CA ALA A 788 4.31 -20.49 1.49
C ALA A 788 4.19 -21.47 0.31
N ILE A 789 5.32 -22.07 -0.06
CA ILE A 789 5.42 -23.23 -0.95
C ILE A 789 5.23 -24.51 -0.12
N GLU A 790 4.30 -25.38 -0.53
CA GLU A 790 4.05 -26.67 0.12
C GLU A 790 4.54 -27.84 -0.74
N ILE A 791 5.58 -28.54 -0.29
CA ILE A 791 6.15 -29.71 -0.97
C ILE A 791 5.73 -30.99 -0.26
N PRO A 792 4.72 -31.74 -0.75
CA PRO A 792 4.27 -32.96 -0.11
C PRO A 792 5.25 -34.12 -0.32
N PHE A 793 5.38 -35.00 0.67
CA PHE A 793 6.21 -36.21 0.57
C PHE A 793 5.60 -37.41 1.32
N GLU A 794 5.95 -38.62 0.88
CA GLU A 794 5.54 -39.89 1.51
C GLU A 794 6.78 -40.73 1.86
N VAL A 795 7.00 -41.00 3.15
CA VAL A 795 8.10 -41.87 3.61
C VAL A 795 7.65 -43.33 3.60
N THR A 796 8.41 -44.18 2.90
CA THR A 796 8.13 -45.62 2.76
C THR A 796 9.01 -46.50 3.65
N SER A 797 10.25 -46.08 3.96
CA SER A 797 11.15 -46.70 4.95
C SER A 797 12.21 -45.71 5.42
N GLY A 798 12.84 -45.96 6.58
CA GLY A 798 13.87 -45.09 7.16
C GLY A 798 13.30 -43.85 7.88
N LEU A 799 14.20 -43.01 8.43
CA LEU A 799 13.86 -41.81 9.18
C LEU A 799 14.52 -40.58 8.56
N ILE A 800 13.75 -39.48 8.50
CA ILE A 800 14.22 -38.15 8.11
C ILE A 800 14.62 -37.42 9.38
N THR A 801 15.74 -36.70 9.36
CA THR A 801 16.18 -35.86 10.49
C THR A 801 16.12 -34.37 10.19
N SER A 802 16.35 -33.99 8.94
CA SER A 802 16.19 -32.62 8.45
C SER A 802 16.04 -32.65 6.92
N TYR A 803 15.80 -31.49 6.32
CA TYR A 803 15.84 -31.31 4.88
C TYR A 803 16.61 -30.03 4.54
N ASP A 804 17.23 -30.01 3.37
CA ASP A 804 17.70 -28.78 2.72
C ASP A 804 16.95 -28.61 1.40
N LEU A 805 16.55 -27.38 1.07
CA LEU A 805 16.14 -27.00 -0.27
C LEU A 805 17.26 -26.21 -0.97
N ARG A 806 17.57 -26.57 -2.21
CA ARG A 806 18.62 -25.93 -3.02
C ARG A 806 18.05 -25.58 -4.39
N PHE A 807 18.38 -24.41 -4.91
CA PHE A 807 17.99 -23.97 -6.25
C PHE A 807 19.21 -23.96 -7.17
N ASP A 808 18.99 -24.22 -8.46
CA ASP A 808 20.09 -24.50 -9.40
C ASP A 808 20.80 -23.23 -9.91
N ASP A 809 20.09 -22.16 -10.30
CA ASP A 809 20.69 -20.97 -10.94
C ASP A 809 19.77 -19.71 -10.94
N ALA A 810 18.70 -19.67 -10.15
CA ALA A 810 17.83 -18.50 -10.00
C ALA A 810 17.53 -18.27 -8.53
N GLU A 811 18.15 -17.25 -7.95
CA GLU A 811 17.88 -16.81 -6.59
C GLU A 811 16.43 -16.37 -6.47
N LEU A 812 15.69 -17.02 -5.58
CA LEU A 812 14.57 -16.38 -4.90
C LEU A 812 15.20 -15.56 -3.79
N ASP A 813 15.16 -14.24 -3.92
CA ASP A 813 15.69 -13.31 -2.91
C ASP A 813 15.11 -13.70 -1.54
N GLY A 814 15.98 -14.00 -0.57
CA GLY A 814 15.58 -14.46 0.78
C GLY A 814 15.36 -15.97 1.00
N LEU A 815 15.44 -16.83 -0.03
CA LEU A 815 15.19 -18.29 0.08
C LEU A 815 16.43 -19.18 -0.19
N LEU A 816 17.63 -18.66 0.09
CA LEU A 816 18.87 -19.42 -0.02
C LEU A 816 19.02 -20.45 1.10
N GLY A 817 19.06 -21.74 0.74
CA GLY A 817 19.49 -22.81 1.63
C GLY A 817 18.56 -23.07 2.83
N VAL A 818 17.25 -23.09 2.58
CA VAL A 818 16.25 -23.36 3.62
C VAL A 818 16.53 -24.71 4.26
N THR A 819 16.91 -24.67 5.54
CA THR A 819 17.18 -25.86 6.36
C THR A 819 16.11 -25.94 7.44
N GLY A 820 15.34 -27.03 7.45
CA GLY A 820 14.29 -27.26 8.44
C GLY A 820 14.55 -28.48 9.30
N ALA A 821 14.04 -28.44 10.55
CA ALA A 821 13.98 -29.62 11.41
C ALA A 821 12.92 -30.61 10.92
N THR A 822 12.94 -31.85 11.45
CA THR A 822 11.96 -32.93 11.16
C THR A 822 10.54 -32.40 10.93
N PRO A 823 9.99 -32.52 9.70
CA PRO A 823 8.60 -32.17 9.46
C PRO A 823 7.72 -33.12 10.30
N GLN A 824 6.84 -32.59 11.14
CA GLN A 824 5.82 -33.41 11.81
C GLN A 824 4.71 -33.84 10.85
N ASP A 825 4.62 -33.18 9.69
CA ASP A 825 3.59 -33.33 8.69
C ASP A 825 4.13 -33.94 7.39
N SER A 826 3.25 -34.47 6.55
CA SER A 826 3.60 -35.08 5.25
C SER A 826 3.92 -34.03 4.15
N SER A 827 4.38 -32.84 4.54
CA SER A 827 4.82 -31.76 3.64
C SER A 827 5.96 -30.93 4.24
N VAL A 828 6.74 -30.31 3.36
CA VAL A 828 7.72 -29.26 3.68
C VAL A 828 7.09 -27.92 3.30
N SER A 829 6.98 -27.02 4.28
CA SER A 829 6.44 -25.67 4.10
C SER A 829 7.58 -24.64 4.09
N ILE A 830 7.61 -23.79 3.08
CA ILE A 830 8.64 -22.77 2.89
C ILE A 830 7.96 -21.42 2.68
N ALA A 831 8.13 -20.49 3.62
CA ALA A 831 7.53 -19.16 3.51
C ALA A 831 8.02 -18.42 2.25
N LEU A 832 7.11 -17.79 1.53
CA LEU A 832 7.46 -16.89 0.44
C LEU A 832 7.90 -15.52 1.03
N PRO A 833 8.87 -14.82 0.42
CA PRO A 833 9.26 -13.47 0.83
C PRO A 833 8.10 -12.46 0.79
N ASP A 834 8.09 -11.53 1.75
CA ASP A 834 7.06 -10.48 1.86
C ASP A 834 7.08 -9.50 0.65
N GLU A 835 8.24 -9.35 -0.01
CA GLU A 835 8.39 -8.53 -1.22
C GLU A 835 7.82 -9.20 -2.49
N GLY A 836 7.32 -10.44 -2.37
CA GLY A 836 6.74 -11.21 -3.46
C GLY A 836 7.79 -11.91 -4.32
N VAL A 837 7.33 -12.89 -5.11
CA VAL A 837 8.19 -13.71 -5.96
C VAL A 837 7.75 -13.60 -7.42
N ALA A 838 8.72 -13.45 -8.33
CA ALA A 838 8.44 -13.42 -9.75
C ALA A 838 7.79 -14.75 -10.21
N PRO A 839 6.67 -14.71 -10.95
CA PRO A 839 6.10 -15.93 -11.54
C PRO A 839 7.09 -16.56 -12.53
N GLY A 840 7.27 -17.88 -12.42
CA GLY A 840 8.37 -18.58 -13.07
C GLY A 840 8.40 -20.08 -12.78
N VAL A 841 9.30 -20.78 -13.47
CA VAL A 841 9.62 -22.19 -13.18
C VAL A 841 11.01 -22.22 -12.57
N TYR A 842 11.09 -22.68 -11.33
CA TYR A 842 12.30 -22.73 -10.54
C TYR A 842 12.73 -24.18 -10.36
N ALA A 843 13.89 -24.53 -10.93
CA ALA A 843 14.50 -25.84 -10.71
C ALA A 843 15.11 -25.87 -9.30
N ALA A 844 14.75 -26.90 -8.53
CA ALA A 844 15.22 -27.09 -7.18
C ALA A 844 15.50 -28.57 -6.89
N GLU A 845 16.34 -28.81 -5.89
CA GLU A 845 16.57 -30.11 -5.30
C GLU A 845 16.26 -30.07 -3.80
N VAL A 846 15.40 -30.98 -3.35
CA VAL A 846 15.20 -31.22 -1.91
C VAL A 846 16.12 -32.36 -1.48
N VAL A 847 16.97 -32.08 -0.51
CA VAL A 847 17.89 -33.04 0.10
C VAL A 847 17.32 -33.44 1.45
N PHE A 848 16.72 -34.63 1.54
CA PHE A 848 16.30 -35.18 2.83
C PHE A 848 17.50 -35.84 3.52
N ARG A 849 17.85 -35.30 4.68
CA ARG A 849 18.98 -35.73 5.47
C ARG A 849 18.60 -36.91 6.35
N SER A 850 19.48 -37.90 6.40
CA SER A 850 19.37 -39.01 7.33
C SER A 850 20.61 -39.07 8.23
N MET A 851 20.42 -38.90 9.54
CA MET A 851 21.53 -38.78 10.51
C MET A 851 22.57 -39.91 10.44
N ASP A 852 22.17 -41.10 9.98
CA ASP A 852 23.01 -42.29 9.98
C ASP A 852 23.06 -42.99 8.60
N CYS A 853 22.45 -42.41 7.56
CA CYS A 853 22.34 -43.01 6.23
C CYS A 853 22.59 -42.02 5.08
N ASP A 854 22.79 -42.55 3.87
CA ASP A 854 22.93 -41.72 2.67
C ASP A 854 21.72 -40.78 2.53
N ASP A 855 21.98 -39.49 2.26
CA ASP A 855 20.94 -38.49 1.98
C ASP A 855 20.18 -38.84 0.70
N VAL A 856 18.91 -38.43 0.63
CA VAL A 856 18.07 -38.60 -0.56
C VAL A 856 17.83 -37.23 -1.20
N THR A 857 18.46 -37.01 -2.35
CA THR A 857 18.26 -35.80 -3.17
C THR A 857 17.21 -36.07 -4.24
N ILE A 858 16.19 -35.23 -4.29
CA ILE A 858 15.11 -35.32 -5.30
C ILE A 858 15.01 -33.98 -6.04
N PRO A 859 15.24 -33.95 -7.36
CA PRO A 859 14.98 -32.78 -8.17
C PRO A 859 13.46 -32.59 -8.36
N LEU A 860 12.99 -31.36 -8.23
CA LEU A 860 11.63 -30.95 -8.56
C LEU A 860 11.61 -29.57 -9.24
N ASN A 861 10.56 -29.31 -9.99
CA ASN A 861 10.26 -27.96 -10.49
C ASN A 861 9.22 -27.31 -9.59
N ILE A 862 9.53 -26.12 -9.06
CA ILE A 862 8.60 -25.27 -8.34
C ILE A 862 8.06 -24.25 -9.34
N ASN A 863 6.79 -24.38 -9.70
CA ASN A 863 6.11 -23.46 -10.60
C ASN A 863 5.40 -22.38 -9.78
N ILE A 864 5.97 -21.19 -9.75
CA ILE A 864 5.33 -20.01 -9.15
C ILE A 864 4.41 -19.39 -10.19
N LEU A 865 3.11 -19.50 -9.95
CA LEU A 865 2.05 -19.06 -10.86
C LEU A 865 1.73 -17.58 -10.64
N TYR A 866 1.18 -16.93 -11.66
CA TYR A 866 0.62 -15.60 -11.49
C TYR A 866 -0.58 -15.65 -10.54
N PRO A 867 -0.76 -14.66 -9.63
CA PRO A 867 -1.93 -14.56 -8.77
C PRO A 867 -3.24 -14.63 -9.53
N ASP A 868 -4.29 -15.21 -8.95
CA ASP A 868 -5.61 -15.25 -9.58
C ASP A 868 -6.22 -13.85 -9.78
N SER A 869 -5.77 -12.88 -8.97
CA SER A 869 -6.16 -11.47 -9.01
C SER A 869 -5.87 -10.77 -10.34
N ILE A 870 -4.97 -11.31 -11.17
CA ILE A 870 -4.72 -10.78 -12.52
C ILE A 870 -5.81 -11.20 -13.51
N ILE A 871 -6.63 -12.21 -13.17
CA ILE A 871 -7.83 -12.55 -13.92
C ILE A 871 -9.00 -11.73 -13.37
N LEU A 872 -9.59 -10.92 -14.24
CA LEU A 872 -10.80 -10.17 -13.95
C LEU A 872 -11.98 -10.77 -14.72
N GLN A 873 -13.01 -11.21 -13.98
CA GLN A 873 -14.31 -11.45 -14.59
C GLN A 873 -14.96 -10.09 -14.92
N ARG A 874 -15.24 -9.86 -16.21
CA ARG A 874 -15.93 -8.63 -16.65
C ARG A 874 -17.42 -8.82 -16.79
N TRP A 875 -17.83 -10.00 -17.27
CA TRP A 875 -19.22 -10.36 -17.53
C TRP A 875 -19.44 -11.86 -17.28
N ASN A 876 -20.69 -12.31 -17.32
CA ASN A 876 -21.06 -13.73 -17.21
C ASN A 876 -20.54 -14.59 -18.38
N ASP A 877 -19.96 -13.99 -19.42
CA ASP A 877 -19.43 -14.62 -20.62
C ASP A 877 -17.96 -14.24 -20.92
N VAL A 878 -17.29 -13.45 -20.07
CA VAL A 878 -15.94 -12.94 -20.34
C VAL A 878 -15.05 -12.89 -19.10
N LEU A 879 -13.88 -13.51 -19.23
CA LEU A 879 -12.72 -13.30 -18.35
C LEU A 879 -11.64 -12.51 -19.10
N GLY A 880 -10.91 -11.65 -18.41
CA GLY A 880 -9.82 -10.88 -19.00
C GLY A 880 -8.60 -10.83 -18.10
N ILE A 881 -7.42 -10.80 -18.71
CA ILE A 881 -6.15 -10.55 -18.02
C ILE A 881 -5.98 -9.03 -17.85
N ARG A 882 -5.62 -8.60 -16.64
CA ARG A 882 -5.29 -7.20 -16.32
C ARG A 882 -4.01 -6.75 -17.06
N ASN A 883 -3.96 -5.48 -17.44
CA ASN A 883 -2.78 -4.85 -18.04
C ASN A 883 -1.68 -4.58 -17.00
N SER A 884 -0.51 -4.14 -17.47
CA SER A 884 0.70 -3.88 -16.68
C SER A 884 0.45 -3.06 -15.41
N ASP A 885 -0.39 -2.01 -15.48
CA ASP A 885 -0.70 -1.15 -14.34
C ASP A 885 -1.39 -1.88 -13.16
N TRP A 886 -2.01 -3.04 -13.44
CA TRP A 886 -2.88 -3.75 -12.48
C TRP A 886 -2.54 -5.24 -12.33
N ASN A 887 -1.45 -5.71 -12.94
CA ASN A 887 -1.00 -7.10 -12.86
C ASN A 887 0.38 -7.26 -12.18
N GLY A 888 0.93 -6.17 -11.61
CA GLY A 888 2.27 -6.14 -11.03
C GLY A 888 3.37 -5.65 -11.98
N GLY A 889 3.02 -4.91 -13.04
CA GLY A 889 3.99 -4.31 -13.97
C GLY A 889 4.43 -5.23 -15.12
N TYR A 890 3.78 -6.37 -15.33
CA TYR A 890 4.19 -7.33 -16.34
C TYR A 890 3.57 -7.05 -17.72
N ASP A 891 4.40 -7.14 -18.76
CA ASP A 891 3.98 -7.13 -20.15
C ASP A 891 3.88 -8.54 -20.73
N PHE A 892 2.71 -8.84 -21.32
CA PHE A 892 2.37 -10.16 -21.84
C PHE A 892 2.17 -10.14 -23.36
N VAL A 893 2.76 -11.10 -24.05
CA VAL A 893 2.77 -11.17 -25.53
C VAL A 893 1.94 -12.32 -26.09
N ALA A 894 1.58 -13.33 -25.29
CA ALA A 894 0.73 -14.45 -25.72
C ALA A 894 -0.10 -15.05 -24.58
N TYR A 895 -1.24 -15.65 -24.94
CA TYR A 895 -2.24 -16.17 -23.99
C TYR A 895 -2.79 -17.50 -24.50
N GLU A 896 -3.09 -18.42 -23.59
CA GLU A 896 -3.85 -19.64 -23.86
C GLU A 896 -4.81 -19.91 -22.69
N TRP A 897 -6.10 -20.11 -22.94
CA TRP A 897 -7.07 -20.33 -21.87
C TRP A 897 -7.41 -21.79 -21.65
N PHE A 898 -7.70 -22.15 -20.39
CA PHE A 898 -8.03 -23.50 -19.96
C PHE A 898 -9.28 -23.49 -19.08
N GLU A 899 -10.11 -24.52 -19.23
CA GLU A 899 -11.26 -24.82 -18.39
C GLU A 899 -11.11 -26.23 -17.82
N ASN A 900 -11.13 -26.35 -16.49
CA ASN A 900 -10.94 -27.62 -15.77
C ASN A 900 -9.67 -28.39 -16.20
N GLY A 901 -8.61 -27.65 -16.54
CA GLY A 901 -7.34 -28.20 -17.03
C GLY A 901 -7.30 -28.54 -18.52
N VAL A 902 -8.39 -28.32 -19.27
CA VAL A 902 -8.48 -28.58 -20.71
C VAL A 902 -8.36 -27.27 -21.50
N ARG A 903 -7.46 -27.24 -22.48
CA ARG A 903 -7.22 -26.07 -23.33
C ARG A 903 -8.46 -25.73 -24.17
N ILE A 904 -8.82 -24.44 -24.20
CA ILE A 904 -9.94 -23.91 -24.98
C ILE A 904 -9.40 -23.46 -26.35
N GLU A 905 -9.60 -24.28 -27.37
CA GLU A 905 -9.06 -24.04 -28.71
C GLU A 905 -9.55 -22.71 -29.32
N GLY A 906 -8.60 -21.92 -29.84
CA GLY A 906 -8.87 -20.63 -30.51
C GLY A 906 -8.93 -19.42 -29.58
N GLN A 907 -8.92 -19.59 -28.26
CA GLN A 907 -8.91 -18.50 -27.29
C GLN A 907 -7.47 -18.14 -26.91
N ASN A 908 -6.80 -17.39 -27.80
CA ASN A 908 -5.38 -17.02 -27.64
C ASN A 908 -5.16 -15.52 -27.34
N SER A 909 -6.18 -14.85 -26.79
CA SER A 909 -6.16 -13.42 -26.51
C SER A 909 -6.15 -13.14 -25.02
N SER A 910 -5.84 -11.90 -24.63
CA SER A 910 -5.90 -11.46 -23.23
C SER A 910 -7.30 -11.57 -22.63
N ASN A 911 -8.34 -11.72 -23.46
CA ASN A 911 -9.69 -12.01 -23.01
C ASN A 911 -10.12 -13.42 -23.46
N LEU A 912 -10.72 -14.16 -22.55
CA LEU A 912 -11.53 -15.33 -22.85
C LEU A 912 -12.97 -14.89 -23.05
N TYR A 913 -13.54 -15.25 -24.18
CA TYR A 913 -14.96 -15.04 -24.45
C TYR A 913 -15.65 -16.39 -24.69
N MET A 914 -16.64 -16.68 -23.85
CA MET A 914 -17.43 -17.91 -23.90
C MET A 914 -18.84 -17.58 -24.40
N PRO A 915 -19.17 -17.84 -25.67
CA PRO A 915 -20.44 -17.41 -26.27
C PRO A 915 -21.69 -17.99 -25.59
N ASP A 916 -21.57 -19.15 -24.95
CA ASP A 916 -22.66 -19.79 -24.20
C ASP A 916 -22.70 -19.38 -22.71
N GLY A 917 -21.81 -18.50 -22.28
CA GLY A 917 -21.57 -18.13 -20.88
C GLY A 917 -20.45 -18.93 -20.24
N LEU A 918 -19.90 -18.40 -19.14
CA LEU A 918 -18.94 -19.08 -18.27
C LEU A 918 -19.64 -20.18 -17.46
N ASP A 919 -18.96 -21.31 -17.23
CA ASP A 919 -19.37 -22.30 -16.25
C ASP A 919 -18.96 -21.82 -14.85
N PHE A 920 -19.92 -21.31 -14.07
CA PHE A 920 -19.67 -20.81 -12.70
C PHE A 920 -19.33 -21.91 -11.69
N THR A 921 -19.32 -23.18 -12.11
CA THR A 921 -18.78 -24.31 -11.33
C THR A 921 -17.43 -24.80 -11.83
N GLY A 922 -16.98 -24.27 -12.97
CA GLY A 922 -15.73 -24.60 -13.64
C GLY A 922 -14.56 -23.75 -13.14
N SER A 923 -13.37 -24.34 -13.19
CA SER A 923 -12.10 -23.68 -12.87
C SER A 923 -11.43 -23.19 -14.15
N TYR A 924 -11.12 -21.90 -14.22
CA TYR A 924 -10.47 -21.28 -15.37
C TYR A 924 -9.08 -20.77 -15.00
N HIS A 925 -8.11 -20.96 -15.89
CA HIS A 925 -6.80 -20.31 -15.80
C HIS A 925 -6.28 -19.98 -17.19
N ALA A 926 -5.31 -19.09 -17.25
CA ALA A 926 -4.60 -18.78 -18.48
C ALA A 926 -3.14 -19.22 -18.37
N ARG A 927 -2.55 -19.65 -19.48
CA ARG A 927 -1.11 -19.70 -19.67
C ARG A 927 -0.67 -18.44 -20.38
N ILE A 928 0.22 -17.68 -19.75
CA ILE A 928 0.65 -16.37 -20.20
C ILE A 928 2.12 -16.45 -20.59
N THR A 929 2.45 -15.88 -21.76
CA THR A 929 3.83 -15.76 -22.24
C THR A 929 4.28 -14.31 -22.15
N ARG A 930 5.38 -14.06 -21.44
CA ARG A 930 6.03 -12.75 -21.32
C ARG A 930 6.87 -12.42 -22.57
N ALA A 931 7.29 -11.16 -22.70
CA ALA A 931 8.15 -10.71 -23.80
C ALA A 931 9.52 -11.43 -23.87
N ASP A 932 10.02 -11.92 -22.73
CA ASP A 932 11.24 -12.74 -22.63
C ASP A 932 11.06 -14.20 -23.12
N GLY A 933 9.83 -14.59 -23.47
CA GLY A 933 9.48 -15.93 -23.94
C GLY A 933 9.15 -16.94 -22.84
N VAL A 934 9.17 -16.54 -21.57
CA VAL A 934 8.79 -17.40 -20.43
C VAL A 934 7.27 -17.55 -20.39
N ALA A 935 6.80 -18.81 -20.32
CA ALA A 935 5.37 -19.14 -20.35
C ALA A 935 4.93 -19.83 -19.04
N VAL A 936 4.12 -19.13 -18.25
CA VAL A 936 3.71 -19.53 -16.88
C VAL A 936 2.19 -19.47 -16.77
N ASN A 937 1.59 -20.36 -15.96
CA ASN A 937 0.14 -20.36 -15.73
C ASN A 937 -0.26 -19.31 -14.68
N THR A 938 -1.49 -18.85 -14.73
CA THR A 938 -2.14 -18.17 -13.61
C THR A 938 -2.68 -19.20 -12.62
N CYS A 939 -2.91 -18.75 -11.40
CA CYS A 939 -3.74 -19.49 -10.47
C CYS A 939 -5.18 -19.58 -10.98
N PRO A 940 -5.86 -20.71 -10.73
CA PRO A 940 -7.20 -20.94 -11.21
C PRO A 940 -8.23 -20.08 -10.49
N VAL A 941 -9.11 -19.44 -11.26
CA VAL A 941 -10.28 -18.72 -10.74
C VAL A 941 -11.56 -19.51 -10.99
N THR A 942 -12.51 -19.43 -10.06
CA THR A 942 -13.89 -19.88 -10.29
C THR A 942 -14.78 -18.64 -10.51
N PRO A 943 -15.36 -18.45 -11.71
CA PRO A 943 -16.22 -17.31 -11.99
C PRO A 943 -17.42 -17.28 -11.03
N THR A 944 -17.81 -16.09 -10.61
CA THR A 944 -19.02 -15.89 -9.79
C THR A 944 -20.17 -15.46 -10.67
N GLU A 945 -21.32 -16.14 -10.58
CA GLU A 945 -22.51 -15.77 -11.35
C GLU A 945 -23.01 -14.39 -10.90
N TYR A 946 -23.07 -13.41 -11.82
CA TYR A 946 -23.76 -12.15 -11.53
C TYR A 946 -25.26 -12.44 -11.38
N PRO A 947 -25.89 -12.11 -10.23
CA PRO A 947 -27.24 -12.56 -9.91
C PRO A 947 -28.30 -12.08 -10.90
N SER A 948 -29.23 -12.98 -11.24
CA SER A 948 -30.33 -12.81 -12.22
C SER A 948 -31.45 -11.83 -11.82
N SER A 949 -31.29 -11.09 -10.72
CA SER A 949 -32.12 -9.90 -10.44
C SER A 949 -31.81 -8.74 -11.37
N GLU A 950 -30.69 -8.79 -12.11
CA GLU A 950 -30.30 -7.80 -13.10
C GLU A 950 -30.38 -8.30 -14.54
N ILE A 951 -30.63 -7.36 -15.44
CA ILE A 951 -30.64 -7.54 -16.90
C ILE A 951 -29.27 -8.09 -17.34
N THR A 952 -29.29 -9.20 -18.06
CA THR A 952 -28.08 -9.88 -18.56
C THR A 952 -28.09 -9.86 -20.08
N VAL A 953 -27.01 -9.38 -20.70
CA VAL A 953 -26.85 -9.37 -22.16
C VAL A 953 -25.76 -10.37 -22.52
N VAL A 954 -26.10 -11.36 -23.36
CA VAL A 954 -25.15 -12.35 -23.88
C VAL A 954 -25.44 -12.59 -25.37
N PRO A 955 -24.45 -12.48 -26.26
CA PRO A 955 -23.07 -12.11 -25.94
C PRO A 955 -22.87 -10.59 -25.79
N THR A 956 -21.79 -10.16 -25.14
CA THR A 956 -21.43 -8.73 -25.11
C THR A 956 -20.70 -8.26 -26.39
N VAL A 957 -20.22 -9.21 -27.21
CA VAL A 957 -19.60 -8.98 -28.52
C VAL A 957 -20.33 -9.81 -29.57
N THR A 958 -20.67 -9.23 -30.73
CA THR A 958 -21.30 -9.96 -31.84
C THR A 958 -20.83 -9.42 -33.19
N PHE A 959 -21.20 -10.08 -34.28
CA PHE A 959 -20.87 -9.65 -35.64
C PHE A 959 -21.96 -8.76 -36.24
N THR A 960 -21.67 -8.07 -37.35
CA THR A 960 -22.64 -7.21 -38.02
C THR A 960 -23.88 -8.00 -38.45
N GLY A 961 -25.06 -7.62 -37.94
CA GLY A 961 -26.31 -8.36 -38.15
C GLY A 961 -26.48 -9.62 -37.30
N GLY A 962 -25.58 -9.89 -36.34
CA GLY A 962 -25.73 -10.91 -35.30
C GLY A 962 -26.82 -10.56 -34.28
N THR A 963 -26.92 -11.31 -33.18
CA THR A 963 -27.95 -11.09 -32.14
C THR A 963 -27.35 -11.04 -30.75
N PHE A 964 -27.83 -10.10 -29.94
CA PHE A 964 -27.63 -9.99 -28.50
C PHE A 964 -28.85 -10.58 -27.78
N SER A 965 -28.66 -11.60 -26.94
CA SER A 965 -29.73 -12.16 -26.12
C SER A 965 -29.79 -11.42 -24.79
N VAL A 966 -30.91 -10.75 -24.52
CA VAL A 966 -31.16 -10.05 -23.27
C VAL A 966 -32.03 -10.94 -22.39
N LYS A 967 -31.48 -11.46 -21.30
CA LYS A 967 -32.24 -12.16 -20.27
C LYS A 967 -32.66 -11.18 -19.18
N SER A 968 -33.94 -11.20 -18.82
CA SER A 968 -34.48 -10.38 -17.74
C SER A 968 -35.62 -11.08 -17.00
N SER A 969 -35.78 -10.77 -15.72
CA SER A 969 -36.86 -11.29 -14.86
C SER A 969 -38.14 -10.43 -14.90
N VAL A 970 -38.11 -9.29 -15.59
CA VAL A 970 -39.22 -8.34 -15.74
C VAL A 970 -39.28 -7.80 -17.18
N ASP A 971 -40.44 -7.32 -17.60
CA ASP A 971 -40.61 -6.66 -18.91
C ASP A 971 -39.93 -5.28 -18.89
N GLY A 972 -39.52 -4.75 -20.06
CA GLY A 972 -38.83 -3.47 -20.15
C GLY A 972 -38.59 -2.99 -21.58
N VAL A 973 -37.66 -2.06 -21.76
CA VAL A 973 -37.25 -1.53 -23.06
C VAL A 973 -35.73 -1.41 -23.10
N ALA A 974 -35.11 -1.89 -24.17
CA ALA A 974 -33.70 -1.68 -24.49
C ALA A 974 -33.56 -0.66 -25.63
N ARG A 975 -32.64 0.29 -25.49
CA ARG A 975 -32.25 1.28 -26.50
C ARG A 975 -30.76 1.17 -26.79
N MET A 976 -30.38 1.06 -28.04
CA MET A 976 -28.98 1.01 -28.46
C MET A 976 -28.56 2.34 -29.04
N TRP A 977 -27.43 2.88 -28.60
CA TRP A 977 -26.90 4.18 -28.97
C TRP A 977 -25.47 4.05 -29.53
N THR A 978 -25.08 4.95 -30.42
CA THR A 978 -23.66 5.12 -30.79
C THR A 978 -22.89 5.80 -29.66
N MET A 979 -21.55 5.69 -29.65
CA MET A 979 -20.70 6.42 -28.68
C MET A 979 -20.83 7.94 -28.75
N THR A 980 -21.29 8.48 -29.89
CA THR A 980 -21.58 9.91 -30.08
C THR A 980 -23.00 10.30 -29.64
N GLY A 981 -23.78 9.38 -29.06
CA GLY A 981 -25.11 9.64 -28.50
C GLY A 981 -26.27 9.55 -29.50
N MET A 982 -26.10 8.97 -30.69
CA MET A 982 -27.20 8.77 -31.64
C MET A 982 -27.94 7.46 -31.38
N LEU A 983 -29.28 7.48 -31.34
CA LEU A 983 -30.10 6.28 -31.18
C LEU A 983 -30.07 5.40 -32.44
N VAL A 984 -29.74 4.13 -32.27
CA VAL A 984 -29.61 3.13 -33.33
C VAL A 984 -30.84 2.22 -33.40
N SER A 985 -31.28 1.68 -32.27
CA SER A 985 -32.47 0.80 -32.20
C SER A 985 -33.15 0.88 -30.84
N GLN A 986 -34.43 0.52 -30.79
CA GLN A 986 -35.20 0.35 -29.55
C GLN A 986 -36.01 -0.94 -29.65
N THR A 987 -35.96 -1.78 -28.62
CA THR A 987 -36.62 -3.10 -28.57
C THR A 987 -37.30 -3.30 -27.22
N ASP A 988 -38.54 -3.79 -27.21
CA ASP A 988 -39.23 -4.16 -25.97
C ASP A 988 -38.65 -5.47 -25.43
N ILE A 989 -38.28 -5.48 -24.14
CA ILE A 989 -37.79 -6.64 -23.41
C ILE A 989 -38.97 -7.35 -22.75
N VAL A 990 -39.05 -8.66 -22.90
CA VAL A 990 -40.00 -9.53 -22.17
C VAL A 990 -39.28 -10.28 -21.05
N ASN A 991 -40.01 -10.57 -19.98
CA ASN A 991 -39.59 -11.50 -18.93
C ASN A 991 -39.23 -12.86 -19.56
N GLY A 992 -38.00 -13.31 -19.32
CA GLY A 992 -37.35 -14.43 -19.99
C GLY A 992 -36.18 -13.94 -20.83
N GLN A 993 -36.19 -14.23 -22.13
CA GLN A 993 -35.13 -13.87 -23.07
C GLN A 993 -35.71 -13.09 -24.26
N THR A 994 -35.04 -12.01 -24.64
CA THR A 994 -35.35 -11.18 -25.81
C THR A 994 -34.11 -11.02 -26.66
N ASP A 995 -34.17 -11.39 -27.94
CA ASP A 995 -33.04 -11.24 -28.86
C ASP A 995 -33.09 -9.91 -29.61
N ILE A 996 -31.98 -9.17 -29.63
CA ILE A 996 -31.83 -7.87 -30.28
C ILE A 996 -30.80 -7.98 -31.40
N THR A 997 -31.18 -7.60 -32.61
CA THR A 997 -30.27 -7.65 -33.77
C THR A 997 -29.22 -6.54 -33.69
N ALA A 998 -27.97 -6.91 -33.95
CA ALA A 998 -26.83 -6.03 -33.98
C ALA A 998 -26.84 -5.11 -35.22
N PRO A 999 -26.37 -3.85 -35.08
CA PRO A 999 -26.15 -2.94 -36.19
C PRO A 999 -25.29 -3.52 -37.32
N SER A 1000 -25.44 -2.97 -38.53
CA SER A 1000 -24.65 -3.38 -39.70
C SER A 1000 -23.28 -2.69 -39.82
N ALA A 1001 -22.92 -1.86 -38.84
CA ALA A 1001 -21.67 -1.11 -38.81
C ALA A 1001 -20.84 -1.53 -37.60
N ASP A 1002 -19.54 -1.68 -37.81
CA ASP A 1002 -18.59 -2.00 -36.75
C ASP A 1002 -18.49 -0.84 -35.75
N GLY A 1003 -18.33 -1.17 -34.48
CA GLY A 1003 -18.14 -0.18 -33.44
C GLY A 1003 -18.63 -0.61 -32.06
N VAL A 1004 -18.39 0.27 -31.09
CA VAL A 1004 -18.91 0.14 -29.74
C VAL A 1004 -20.26 0.86 -29.67
N TYR A 1005 -21.25 0.19 -29.10
CA TYR A 1005 -22.59 0.72 -28.89
C TYR A 1005 -22.95 0.67 -27.41
N ILE A 1006 -23.80 1.58 -26.99
CA ILE A 1006 -24.31 1.66 -25.63
C ILE A 1006 -25.74 1.14 -25.62
N MET A 1007 -26.00 0.05 -24.91
CA MET A 1007 -27.34 -0.44 -24.62
C MET A 1007 -27.83 0.14 -23.29
N GLU A 1008 -28.84 0.98 -23.35
CA GLU A 1008 -29.61 1.48 -22.21
C GLU A 1008 -30.86 0.62 -22.04
N PHE A 1009 -31.08 0.09 -20.85
CA PHE A 1009 -32.27 -0.66 -20.48
C PHE A 1009 -33.09 0.12 -19.47
N ARG A 1010 -34.41 0.08 -19.62
CA ARG A 1010 -35.37 0.61 -18.65
C ARG A 1010 -36.47 -0.42 -18.43
N MET A 1011 -36.53 -0.97 -17.23
CA MET A 1011 -37.42 -2.07 -16.89
C MET A 1011 -38.67 -1.58 -16.18
N ALA A 1012 -39.74 -2.37 -16.23
CA ALA A 1012 -41.04 -2.02 -15.68
C ALA A 1012 -41.04 -1.90 -14.15
N ASP A 1013 -40.08 -2.50 -13.46
CA ASP A 1013 -39.87 -2.38 -12.02
C ASP A 1013 -39.04 -1.15 -11.62
N GLY A 1014 -38.63 -0.33 -12.60
CA GLY A 1014 -37.83 0.88 -12.40
C GLY A 1014 -36.32 0.66 -12.52
N THR A 1015 -35.86 -0.58 -12.77
CA THR A 1015 -34.44 -0.87 -12.97
C THR A 1015 -33.95 -0.23 -14.26
N GLU A 1016 -32.90 0.60 -14.17
CA GLU A 1016 -32.19 1.14 -15.34
C GLU A 1016 -30.76 0.58 -15.36
N LYS A 1017 -30.31 0.09 -16.51
CA LYS A 1017 -28.95 -0.44 -16.70
C LYS A 1017 -28.37 0.10 -17.99
N VAL A 1018 -27.08 0.40 -17.99
CA VAL A 1018 -26.36 0.77 -19.21
C VAL A 1018 -25.21 -0.21 -19.40
N GLN A 1019 -25.14 -0.82 -20.57
CA GLN A 1019 -24.10 -1.79 -20.92
C GLN A 1019 -23.52 -1.49 -22.29
N LYS A 1020 -22.19 -1.53 -22.42
CA LYS A 1020 -21.53 -1.44 -23.74
C LYS A 1020 -21.61 -2.80 -24.42
N VAL A 1021 -21.90 -2.79 -25.72
CA VAL A 1021 -21.82 -3.97 -26.59
C VAL A 1021 -20.96 -3.64 -27.81
N ILE A 1022 -20.25 -4.64 -28.32
CA ILE A 1022 -19.33 -4.47 -29.44
C ILE A 1022 -19.88 -5.21 -30.66
N VAL A 1023 -19.92 -4.52 -31.80
CA VAL A 1023 -20.20 -5.13 -33.10
C VAL A 1023 -18.92 -5.12 -33.91
N ASN A 1024 -18.45 -6.28 -34.32
CA ASN A 1024 -17.22 -6.42 -35.11
C ASN A 1024 -17.45 -7.36 -36.31
N GLY A 1025 -17.29 -6.85 -37.53
CA GLY A 1025 -17.44 -7.58 -38.78
C GLY A 1025 -16.35 -8.63 -39.03
N ASP A 1026 -15.21 -8.53 -38.36
CA ASP A 1026 -14.11 -9.49 -38.40
C ASP A 1026 -13.88 -10.03 -36.98
N VAL A 1027 -14.54 -11.15 -36.64
CA VAL A 1027 -14.20 -11.88 -35.41
C VAL A 1027 -12.86 -12.59 -35.65
N LYS A 1028 -11.78 -11.93 -35.29
CA LYS A 1028 -10.46 -12.54 -35.06
C LYS A 1028 -10.04 -12.30 -33.63
#